data_AF-A0AAU9AUI1-F1
#
_entry.id   AF-A0AAU9AUI1-F1
#
_cell.length_a   1.000
_cell.length_b   1.000
_cell.length_c   1.000
_cell.angle_alpha   90.00
_cell.angle_beta   90.00
_cell.angle_gamma   90.00
#
_symmetry.space_group_name_H-M   'P 1'
#
loop_
_entity.id
_entity.type
_entity.pdbx_description
1 polymer ?
#
loop_
_entity_poly.entity_id
_entity_poly.type
_entity_poly.pdbx_seq_one_letter_code
_entity_poly.pdbx_strand_id
1 'polypeptide(L)'
;MFFVFRPGPLRALLSGAAVLAVFAGFAMPSAFEPAATAVSSAASTAAVGSAAASASAPTPGHRAASAPFAASRSAGGAARKQPATERQLFGEHRQPRALAPTQRAPQQPLLPDRADSAYDGASLRRDPLKRPSRLSFARTAKAAAACDPNAFGALSGTALAAAVRAAAPDCVNELFGLSGSQAYATFREAQMVSVADALAASARAYDGSNAGGTLQLVLFLRAGYYVQYYDSAVGSYGAALRNAVRPALDAFAANANFGRIDDVHGEILAEYVTLIDSSAENARYLYVVKRLLDSYDSRFDAYYWMKVAINNAYTVTFRGHQDTAFRTLVQSDNSIVDTLYNFANRNFALLGTDRAYLVSNAGREMARFLQYDGALKTLARARAKALIDRSAITGTTARLWVGVGEMAQYYDAGNCAYYGQCDFVARLQAAALPIRHTCSATLTLRAQQMSASELASACATVAGQEAYFHRELATGGVPVAGDNNASLEMAVFDSSDDYGIYAGAIFGIDTNNGGMYLEGDPSAPGNQARFIAYEAEWLRPTFEIWNLTHEYVHYLDGRFDMWGDFQAAMQQKTVWWVEGFAEYLSYQYRNVANDGAIAEAARGTYALSTVYANDYDSGTNRVYRWGYLAVRFMFEQRRAQVNAILAKFRPGDYSGYATYMAGIGQSNDAAFKAWLPCVADPAGSGCTGTPNQPPTANFSVAASGLSVSFTDTSSDSDGRIVARSWSFGDGSSSTAANPSKTYAAGGSYTVTLTVTDDRGATATATRSISVSEPGLPECSGGDARTLGRNCSRSNAAASAGNYAYFYLYLPAGVSQLRIDTAGGSGNADLYVSAGNWPSRDSYQYRSAKAGNAESVTIANPPAGYVYVAVHAASAFSGVKVSARY
;
A
#
# COMPACT_ATOMS: atom_id res chain seq x y z
N MET A 1 19.95 -1.49 -4.92
CA MET A 1 21.31 -1.18 -5.42
C MET A 1 22.17 -2.44 -5.33
N PHE A 2 23.19 -2.64 -6.17
CA PHE A 2 24.00 -3.87 -6.15
C PHE A 2 24.93 -3.94 -4.93
N PHE A 3 24.94 -5.07 -4.22
CA PHE A 3 26.08 -5.49 -3.40
C PHE A 3 26.53 -6.90 -3.78
N VAL A 4 27.70 -6.98 -4.41
CA VAL A 4 28.38 -8.24 -4.71
C VAL A 4 29.23 -8.63 -3.50
N PHE A 5 28.88 -9.73 -2.83
CA PHE A 5 29.73 -10.32 -1.80
C PHE A 5 31.03 -10.85 -2.42
N ARG A 6 32.09 -10.03 -2.43
CA ARG A 6 33.47 -10.53 -2.47
C ARG A 6 33.89 -10.95 -1.06
N PRO A 7 34.55 -12.10 -0.86
CA PRO A 7 35.15 -12.44 0.41
C PRO A 7 36.27 -11.44 0.76
N GLY A 8 36.34 -11.01 2.01
CA GLY A 8 37.42 -10.16 2.51
C GLY A 8 38.78 -10.89 2.44
N PRO A 9 39.88 -10.21 2.08
CA PRO A 9 41.17 -10.86 1.90
C PRO A 9 41.83 -11.21 3.25
N LEU A 10 42.51 -12.37 3.29
CA LEU A 10 43.45 -12.67 4.37
C LEU A 10 44.60 -11.65 4.35
N ARG A 11 44.72 -10.83 5.40
CA ARG A 11 45.95 -10.06 5.66
C ARG A 11 47.00 -10.96 6.31
N ALA A 12 47.69 -11.74 5.48
CA ALA A 12 48.94 -12.36 5.88
C ALA A 12 50.03 -11.26 6.00
N LEU A 13 50.52 -11.02 7.21
CA LEU A 13 51.72 -10.23 7.45
C LEU A 13 52.96 -11.07 7.14
N LEU A 14 53.74 -10.68 6.13
CA LEU A 14 55.15 -11.04 6.02
C LEU A 14 55.93 -9.95 5.28
N SER A 15 57.20 -9.78 5.66
CA SER A 15 58.08 -8.72 5.18
C SER A 15 58.67 -9.01 3.79
N GLY A 16 58.95 -7.95 3.03
CA GLY A 16 59.44 -8.05 1.65
C GLY A 16 60.97 -8.02 1.50
N ALA A 17 61.41 -8.28 0.27
CA ALA A 17 62.74 -7.97 -0.25
C ALA A 17 62.60 -7.62 -1.75
N ALA A 18 63.54 -6.87 -2.31
CA ALA A 18 63.54 -6.46 -3.71
C ALA A 18 64.56 -7.25 -4.54
N VAL A 19 64.45 -7.22 -5.88
CA VAL A 19 65.58 -7.16 -6.85
C VAL A 19 65.06 -6.84 -8.27
N LEU A 20 65.96 -6.38 -9.15
CA LEU A 20 65.72 -5.78 -10.48
C LEU A 20 65.70 -6.79 -11.66
N ALA A 21 65.34 -6.28 -12.86
CA ALA A 21 65.92 -6.63 -14.19
C ALA A 21 65.42 -7.94 -14.89
N VAL A 22 65.40 -8.11 -16.23
CA VAL A 22 65.71 -7.23 -17.41
C VAL A 22 65.18 -7.84 -18.75
N PHE A 23 64.70 -7.02 -19.70
CA PHE A 23 64.56 -7.25 -21.18
C PHE A 23 63.65 -8.42 -21.70
N ALA A 24 63.25 -8.54 -22.98
CA ALA A 24 62.92 -7.57 -24.06
C ALA A 24 62.30 -8.29 -25.31
N GLY A 25 61.55 -7.55 -26.16
CA GLY A 25 61.13 -7.98 -27.53
C GLY A 25 59.82 -8.81 -27.62
N PHE A 26 59.12 -8.89 -28.76
CA PHE A 26 59.28 -8.21 -30.07
C PHE A 26 57.94 -8.23 -30.88
N ALA A 27 57.82 -7.39 -31.92
CA ALA A 27 56.89 -7.46 -33.07
C ALA A 27 55.34 -7.41 -32.89
N MET A 28 54.77 -6.26 -33.25
CA MET A 28 53.60 -6.12 -34.16
C MET A 28 54.14 -5.92 -35.61
N PRO A 29 53.36 -5.84 -36.72
CA PRO A 29 51.91 -5.56 -36.90
C PRO A 29 51.19 -6.75 -37.63
N SER A 30 50.06 -6.70 -38.38
CA SER A 30 49.35 -5.62 -39.12
C SER A 30 47.85 -5.91 -39.34
N ALA A 31 47.15 -4.95 -39.97
CA ALA A 31 45.74 -5.00 -40.36
C ALA A 31 45.53 -5.33 -41.86
N PHE A 32 44.28 -5.60 -42.29
CA PHE A 32 43.60 -4.84 -43.36
C PHE A 32 42.07 -5.13 -43.41
N GLU A 33 41.33 -4.20 -44.01
CA GLU A 33 39.85 -4.08 -44.16
C GLU A 33 39.47 -3.98 -45.67
N PRO A 34 38.20 -3.81 -46.11
CA PRO A 34 36.90 -4.42 -45.73
C PRO A 34 36.03 -4.75 -47.00
N ALA A 35 34.69 -4.54 -46.90
CA ALA A 35 33.69 -4.34 -47.98
C ALA A 35 33.10 -5.57 -48.74
N ALA A 36 31.88 -5.54 -49.33
CA ALA A 36 30.62 -4.78 -49.07
C ALA A 36 29.46 -5.32 -49.98
N THR A 37 28.19 -4.97 -49.68
CA THR A 37 26.99 -4.95 -50.59
C THR A 37 26.50 -6.30 -51.23
N ALA A 38 25.27 -6.50 -51.74
CA ALA A 38 23.94 -5.86 -51.55
C ALA A 38 22.75 -6.63 -52.22
N VAL A 39 21.53 -6.48 -51.67
CA VAL A 39 20.22 -6.21 -52.35
C VAL A 39 19.30 -7.30 -53.00
N SER A 40 17.99 -7.15 -52.71
CA SER A 40 16.71 -7.47 -53.43
C SER A 40 16.10 -8.88 -53.64
N SER A 41 14.84 -9.01 -53.17
CA SER A 41 13.65 -9.59 -53.84
C SER A 41 13.58 -11.12 -54.12
N ALA A 42 12.42 -11.77 -54.31
CA ALA A 42 11.05 -11.29 -54.57
C ALA A 42 9.95 -12.19 -53.92
N ALA A 43 8.66 -11.90 -54.14
CA ALA A 43 7.51 -12.64 -53.62
C ALA A 43 6.68 -13.34 -54.73
N SER A 44 5.82 -14.31 -54.39
CA SER A 44 4.85 -14.96 -55.30
C SER A 44 3.69 -15.65 -54.55
N THR A 45 2.59 -15.92 -55.26
CA THR A 45 1.33 -16.58 -54.80
C THR A 45 0.92 -17.66 -55.83
N ALA A 46 -0.13 -18.49 -55.74
CA ALA A 46 -1.33 -18.60 -54.88
C ALA A 46 -1.71 -20.12 -54.74
N ALA A 47 -2.90 -20.64 -54.36
CA ALA A 47 -4.23 -20.06 -54.09
C ALA A 47 -5.12 -20.92 -53.16
N VAL A 48 -6.20 -20.28 -52.69
CA VAL A 48 -7.55 -20.76 -52.28
C VAL A 48 -7.97 -22.22 -52.63
N GLY A 49 -8.66 -22.86 -51.66
CA GLY A 49 -9.64 -23.95 -51.87
C GLY A 49 -10.72 -23.91 -50.76
N SER A 50 -12.00 -24.20 -51.05
CA SER A 50 -13.13 -23.90 -50.14
C SER A 50 -14.39 -24.79 -50.33
N ALA A 51 -15.38 -24.61 -49.42
CA ALA A 51 -16.64 -25.37 -49.20
C ALA A 51 -16.45 -26.76 -48.52
N ALA A 52 -17.26 -27.25 -47.55
CA ALA A 52 -18.66 -27.06 -47.11
C ALA A 52 -19.69 -27.85 -47.96
N ALA A 53 -20.74 -28.51 -47.43
CA ALA A 53 -21.27 -28.69 -46.05
C ALA A 53 -21.88 -30.13 -45.92
N SER A 54 -22.86 -30.56 -45.09
CA SER A 54 -23.79 -29.99 -44.09
C SER A 54 -24.50 -31.09 -43.27
N ALA A 55 -25.03 -30.76 -42.07
CA ALA A 55 -26.09 -31.48 -41.30
C ALA A 55 -25.74 -32.86 -40.68
N SER A 56 -26.35 -33.33 -39.57
CA SER A 56 -27.39 -32.80 -38.65
C SER A 56 -27.15 -33.24 -37.18
N ALA A 57 -27.78 -32.56 -36.22
CA ALA A 57 -27.61 -32.79 -34.76
C ALA A 57 -28.46 -33.98 -34.20
N PRO A 58 -28.31 -34.34 -32.90
CA PRO A 58 -29.05 -33.60 -31.85
C PRO A 58 -28.24 -33.21 -30.58
N THR A 59 -28.74 -32.18 -29.91
CA THR A 59 -28.39 -31.68 -28.55
C THR A 59 -29.25 -32.37 -27.45
N PRO A 60 -29.09 -32.13 -26.12
CA PRO A 60 -28.40 -31.02 -25.43
C PRO A 60 -27.41 -31.39 -24.30
N GLY A 61 -26.62 -30.40 -23.86
CA GLY A 61 -25.66 -30.55 -22.75
C GLY A 61 -24.86 -29.30 -22.36
N HIS A 62 -25.44 -28.10 -22.39
CA HIS A 62 -24.69 -26.87 -22.08
C HIS A 62 -24.33 -26.70 -20.60
N ARG A 63 -23.03 -26.65 -20.30
CA ARG A 63 -22.46 -25.74 -19.29
C ARG A 63 -21.12 -25.15 -19.77
N ALA A 64 -21.16 -23.92 -20.26
CA ALA A 64 -19.95 -23.10 -20.36
C ALA A 64 -19.61 -22.57 -18.96
N ALA A 65 -18.35 -22.68 -18.53
CA ALA A 65 -17.92 -22.22 -17.22
C ALA A 65 -17.55 -20.74 -17.25
N SER A 66 -18.55 -19.86 -17.08
CA SER A 66 -18.31 -18.45 -16.76
C SER A 66 -17.71 -18.34 -15.35
N ALA A 67 -16.48 -17.81 -15.25
CA ALA A 67 -15.79 -17.66 -13.96
C ALA A 67 -16.49 -16.60 -13.08
N PRO A 68 -16.73 -16.87 -11.78
CA PRO A 68 -17.45 -15.95 -10.90
C PRO A 68 -16.53 -14.87 -10.31
N PHE A 69 -16.09 -13.92 -11.13
CA PHE A 69 -15.55 -12.64 -10.63
C PHE A 69 -16.69 -11.73 -10.16
N ALA A 70 -17.33 -12.13 -9.06
CA ALA A 70 -18.47 -11.43 -8.47
C ALA A 70 -18.58 -11.73 -6.96
N ALA A 71 -17.54 -11.41 -6.20
CA ALA A 71 -17.69 -11.22 -4.76
C ALA A 71 -18.50 -9.94 -4.51
N SER A 72 -19.83 -10.05 -4.59
CA SER A 72 -20.74 -8.93 -4.33
C SER A 72 -20.47 -8.35 -2.94
N ARG A 73 -20.56 -7.03 -2.78
CA ARG A 73 -20.49 -6.34 -1.47
C ARG A 73 -21.75 -6.61 -0.62
N SER A 74 -21.95 -7.87 -0.22
CA SER A 74 -23.08 -8.34 0.58
C SER A 74 -22.84 -8.05 2.06
N ALA A 75 -23.65 -7.15 2.64
CA ALA A 75 -23.64 -6.91 4.08
C ALA A 75 -24.13 -8.15 4.83
N GLY A 76 -23.25 -8.84 5.58
CA GLY A 76 -23.60 -10.04 6.31
C GLY A 76 -22.45 -10.66 7.10
N GLY A 77 -22.22 -10.19 8.31
CA GLY A 77 -21.22 -10.77 9.23
C GLY A 77 -20.87 -9.81 10.36
N ALA A 78 -21.06 -10.22 11.61
CA ALA A 78 -20.81 -9.38 12.77
C ALA A 78 -19.30 -9.29 13.08
N ALA A 79 -18.58 -8.44 12.34
CA ALA A 79 -17.16 -8.19 12.57
C ALA A 79 -16.92 -7.65 13.99
N ARG A 80 -16.01 -8.30 14.73
CA ARG A 80 -15.65 -7.95 16.10
C ARG A 80 -14.79 -6.67 16.09
N LYS A 81 -15.45 -5.50 16.17
CA LYS A 81 -14.79 -4.19 16.11
C LYS A 81 -13.62 -4.07 17.09
N GLN A 82 -12.40 -4.08 16.57
CA GLN A 82 -11.33 -3.22 17.08
C GLN A 82 -11.22 -2.03 16.11
N PRO A 83 -11.37 -0.78 16.56
CA PRO A 83 -11.00 0.35 15.73
C PRO A 83 -9.47 0.36 15.59
N ALA A 84 -8.97 0.28 14.35
CA ALA A 84 -7.60 0.65 14.07
C ALA A 84 -7.42 2.11 14.52
N THR A 85 -6.44 2.36 15.39
CA THR A 85 -6.00 3.72 15.74
C THR A 85 -4.81 4.10 14.87
N GLU A 86 -4.38 5.36 14.93
CA GLU A 86 -3.24 5.95 14.21
C GLU A 86 -1.87 5.36 14.66
N ARG A 87 -1.75 4.03 14.68
CA ARG A 87 -0.90 3.33 15.67
C ARG A 87 -0.19 2.06 15.17
N GLN A 88 -0.45 1.63 13.94
CA GLN A 88 0.25 0.55 13.22
C GLN A 88 0.96 1.08 11.94
N LEU A 89 1.03 2.40 11.79
CA LEU A 89 0.73 3.04 10.50
C LEU A 89 1.90 3.18 9.51
N PHE A 90 3.14 3.34 9.99
CA PHE A 90 4.26 3.74 9.15
C PHE A 90 5.34 2.66 9.07
N GLY A 91 5.33 1.94 7.94
CA GLY A 91 6.45 1.09 7.52
C GLY A 91 7.61 1.91 6.97
N GLU A 92 8.46 1.29 6.14
CA GLU A 92 9.58 2.00 5.51
C GLU A 92 9.27 2.41 4.07
N HIS A 93 9.13 3.71 3.83
CA HIS A 93 9.03 4.32 2.49
C HIS A 93 10.43 4.51 1.85
N ARG A 94 11.34 3.52 2.00
CA ARG A 94 12.62 3.53 1.26
C ARG A 94 12.32 3.27 -0.22
N GLN A 95 12.73 4.17 -1.11
CA GLN A 95 12.53 3.98 -2.55
C GLN A 95 13.73 3.22 -3.20
N PRO A 96 13.59 1.95 -3.59
CA PRO A 96 14.55 1.29 -4.48
C PRO A 96 14.27 1.68 -5.94
N ARG A 97 15.31 1.87 -6.76
CA ARG A 97 15.13 1.81 -8.22
C ARG A 97 14.59 0.44 -8.61
N ALA A 98 13.50 0.42 -9.38
CA ALA A 98 12.84 -0.81 -9.85
C ALA A 98 13.85 -1.77 -10.50
N LEU A 99 13.96 -2.98 -9.95
CA LEU A 99 14.90 -3.99 -10.47
C LEU A 99 14.34 -4.66 -11.72
N ALA A 100 15.19 -4.91 -12.72
CA ALA A 100 14.84 -5.73 -13.87
C ALA A 100 14.47 -7.17 -13.42
N PRO A 101 13.62 -7.92 -14.14
CA PRO A 101 13.16 -9.25 -13.69
C PRO A 101 14.29 -10.25 -13.39
N THR A 102 15.43 -10.15 -14.11
CA THR A 102 16.64 -10.96 -13.91
C THR A 102 17.55 -10.48 -12.77
N GLN A 103 17.26 -9.32 -12.18
CA GLN A 103 18.02 -8.69 -11.08
C GLN A 103 17.26 -8.71 -9.75
N ARG A 104 15.97 -9.08 -9.76
CA ARG A 104 15.14 -9.19 -8.55
C ARG A 104 15.58 -10.39 -7.72
N ALA A 105 16.37 -10.13 -6.68
CA ALA A 105 16.59 -11.11 -5.63
C ALA A 105 15.21 -11.59 -5.10
N PRO A 106 15.04 -12.90 -4.83
CA PRO A 106 13.85 -13.48 -4.20
C PRO A 106 13.25 -12.62 -3.08
N GLN A 107 12.11 -11.98 -3.33
CA GLN A 107 11.37 -11.23 -2.31
C GLN A 107 10.39 -12.15 -1.59
N GLN A 108 10.08 -11.88 -0.31
CA GLN A 108 9.08 -12.63 0.44
C GLN A 108 7.77 -11.87 0.55
N PRO A 109 6.63 -12.58 0.46
CA PRO A 109 5.39 -12.12 1.06
C PRO A 109 5.55 -12.04 2.58
N LEU A 110 5.91 -10.86 3.08
CA LEU A 110 5.86 -10.59 4.52
C LEU A 110 4.41 -10.66 5.00
N LEU A 111 4.20 -11.21 6.19
CA LEU A 111 2.86 -11.44 6.74
C LEU A 111 2.17 -10.12 7.16
N PRO A 112 0.83 -10.04 7.06
CA PRO A 112 0.06 -8.96 7.68
C PRO A 112 0.27 -8.90 9.20
N ASP A 113 1.04 -7.88 9.61
CA ASP A 113 1.18 -7.29 10.94
C ASP A 113 0.97 -8.21 12.17
N ARG A 114 1.91 -9.15 12.36
CA ARG A 114 2.19 -9.79 13.66
C ARG A 114 3.70 -9.90 13.91
N ALA A 115 4.13 -10.47 15.04
CA ALA A 115 5.52 -10.48 15.47
C ALA A 115 6.41 -11.51 14.73
N ASP A 116 5.91 -12.14 13.67
CA ASP A 116 5.99 -13.61 13.56
C ASP A 116 6.47 -14.15 12.20
N SER A 117 7.53 -13.57 11.64
CA SER A 117 8.54 -14.39 10.94
C SER A 117 9.82 -13.60 10.64
N ALA A 118 10.90 -14.36 10.57
CA ALA A 118 12.29 -13.93 10.56
C ALA A 118 13.01 -14.62 9.40
N TYR A 119 12.62 -14.32 8.16
CA TYR A 119 12.81 -15.26 7.04
C TYR A 119 13.66 -14.69 5.86
N ASP A 120 13.19 -13.82 4.95
CA ASP A 120 14.07 -13.14 3.92
C ASP A 120 14.05 -11.59 4.03
N GLY A 121 14.35 -11.02 5.20
CA GLY A 121 14.48 -9.56 5.34
C GLY A 121 15.76 -9.00 4.69
N ALA A 122 15.71 -8.62 3.41
CA ALA A 122 16.80 -7.91 2.72
C ALA A 122 16.79 -6.38 2.98
N SER A 123 15.70 -5.87 3.56
CA SER A 123 15.50 -4.47 3.97
C SER A 123 15.64 -4.34 5.49
N LEU A 124 16.24 -3.25 5.94
CA LEU A 124 16.49 -2.97 7.36
C LEU A 124 15.18 -2.73 8.14
N ARG A 125 14.85 -3.60 9.11
CA ARG A 125 14.75 -3.19 10.55
C ARG A 125 14.30 -4.27 11.53
N ARG A 126 13.74 -5.40 11.09
CA ARG A 126 13.74 -6.64 11.87
C ARG A 126 14.82 -7.56 11.32
N ASP A 127 15.96 -7.63 12.01
CA ASP A 127 16.92 -8.70 11.76
C ASP A 127 16.28 -10.04 12.16
N PRO A 128 16.23 -11.04 11.27
CA PRO A 128 15.75 -12.39 11.61
C PRO A 128 16.48 -13.07 12.78
N LEU A 129 17.72 -12.69 13.12
CA LEU A 129 18.41 -13.20 14.31
C LEU A 129 17.85 -12.60 15.62
N LYS A 130 17.28 -11.39 15.59
CA LYS A 130 16.83 -10.66 16.79
C LYS A 130 15.43 -11.07 17.22
N ARG A 131 15.29 -11.54 18.47
CA ARG A 131 13.98 -11.82 19.05
C ARG A 131 13.19 -10.52 19.28
N PRO A 132 11.96 -10.36 18.72
CA PRO A 132 11.14 -9.17 18.94
C PRO A 132 10.83 -8.97 20.43
N SER A 133 11.01 -7.74 20.92
CA SER A 133 10.56 -7.35 22.26
C SER A 133 9.03 -7.39 22.35
N ARG A 134 8.47 -8.04 23.38
CA ARG A 134 7.01 -8.20 23.59
C ARG A 134 6.32 -6.88 23.97
N LEU A 135 6.12 -6.00 23.00
CA LEU A 135 5.16 -4.90 23.08
C LEU A 135 3.84 -5.30 22.38
N SER A 136 2.71 -4.89 22.96
CA SER A 136 1.32 -4.99 22.45
C SER A 136 0.46 -6.25 22.70
N PHE A 137 0.94 -7.33 23.33
CA PHE A 137 0.03 -8.22 24.06
C PHE A 137 -0.27 -7.64 25.45
N ALA A 138 -1.55 -7.46 25.78
CA ALA A 138 -2.00 -6.64 26.90
C ALA A 138 -1.62 -7.22 28.28
N ARG A 139 -0.49 -6.78 28.84
CA ARG A 139 -0.07 -7.09 30.20
C ARG A 139 -0.81 -6.25 31.24
N THR A 140 -1.88 -6.81 31.79
CA THR A 140 -2.27 -6.51 33.18
C THR A 140 -1.28 -7.21 34.12
N ALA A 141 -0.05 -6.70 34.22
CA ALA A 141 0.99 -7.27 35.06
C ALA A 141 1.90 -6.22 35.71
N LYS A 142 2.16 -6.47 37.00
CA LYS A 142 3.10 -5.79 37.90
C LYS A 142 4.46 -5.53 37.23
N ALA A 143 5.10 -4.39 37.52
CA ALA A 143 6.40 -4.03 36.97
C ALA A 143 7.45 -5.13 37.23
N ALA A 144 8.09 -5.60 36.16
CA ALA A 144 9.30 -6.40 36.27
C ALA A 144 10.47 -5.50 36.68
N ALA A 145 11.46 -6.05 37.38
CA ALA A 145 12.73 -5.37 37.59
C ALA A 145 13.43 -5.17 36.22
N ALA A 146 14.08 -4.03 36.03
CA ALA A 146 14.92 -3.79 34.86
C ALA A 146 16.03 -4.85 34.79
N CYS A 147 16.38 -5.30 33.60
CA CYS A 147 17.53 -6.17 33.43
C CYS A 147 18.81 -5.36 33.70
N ASP A 148 19.78 -5.95 34.40
CA ASP A 148 21.13 -5.42 34.46
C ASP A 148 22.07 -6.31 33.64
N PRO A 149 22.46 -5.90 32.42
CA PRO A 149 23.39 -6.68 31.61
C PRO A 149 24.79 -6.77 32.21
N ASN A 150 25.17 -5.86 33.11
CA ASN A 150 26.46 -5.89 33.79
C ASN A 150 26.57 -7.10 34.73
N ALA A 151 25.46 -7.50 35.36
CA ALA A 151 25.39 -8.69 36.20
C ALA A 151 25.77 -9.97 35.44
N PHE A 152 25.44 -10.10 34.15
CA PHE A 152 25.89 -11.25 33.35
C PHE A 152 27.38 -11.13 32.97
N GLY A 153 27.83 -9.96 32.51
CA GLY A 153 29.23 -9.73 32.12
C GLY A 153 30.25 -9.88 33.27
N ALA A 154 29.80 -9.67 34.52
CA ALA A 154 30.60 -9.86 35.73
C ALA A 154 30.71 -11.34 36.18
N LEU A 155 29.83 -12.22 35.71
CA LEU A 155 29.81 -13.64 36.07
C LEU A 155 30.60 -14.50 35.07
N SER A 156 30.83 -15.77 35.40
CA SER A 156 31.40 -16.77 34.48
C SER A 156 31.00 -18.20 34.88
N GLY A 157 31.24 -19.17 33.99
CA GLY A 157 31.07 -20.59 34.28
C GLY A 157 29.66 -20.96 34.76
N THR A 158 29.59 -21.80 35.78
CA THR A 158 28.33 -22.25 36.40
C THR A 158 27.54 -21.11 37.05
N ALA A 159 28.20 -20.05 37.53
CA ALA A 159 27.53 -18.90 38.14
C ALA A 159 26.79 -18.06 37.08
N LEU A 160 27.41 -17.83 35.92
CA LEU A 160 26.73 -17.22 34.77
C LEU A 160 25.55 -18.08 34.31
N ALA A 161 25.78 -19.39 34.13
CA ALA A 161 24.73 -20.32 33.71
C ALA A 161 23.53 -20.37 34.68
N ALA A 162 23.77 -20.24 36.00
CA ALA A 162 22.71 -20.15 36.99
C ALA A 162 21.94 -18.83 36.89
N ALA A 163 22.63 -17.70 36.77
CA ALA A 163 22.00 -16.39 36.61
C ALA A 163 21.14 -16.29 35.33
N VAL A 164 21.62 -16.84 34.21
CA VAL A 164 20.85 -16.88 32.94
C VAL A 164 19.56 -17.69 33.10
N ARG A 165 19.61 -18.87 33.74
CA ARG A 165 18.38 -19.67 34.00
C ARG A 165 17.39 -18.97 34.93
N ALA A 166 17.89 -18.22 35.92
CA ALA A 166 17.07 -17.51 36.90
C ALA A 166 16.43 -16.21 36.34
N ALA A 167 16.96 -15.68 35.23
CA ALA A 167 16.44 -14.46 34.61
C ALA A 167 15.05 -14.66 33.97
N ALA A 168 14.27 -13.58 33.90
CA ALA A 168 13.07 -13.57 33.07
C ALA A 168 13.45 -13.61 31.57
N PRO A 169 12.72 -14.34 30.70
CA PRO A 169 13.01 -14.38 29.26
C PRO A 169 13.05 -13.00 28.58
N ASP A 170 12.29 -12.03 29.10
CA ASP A 170 12.30 -10.64 28.60
C ASP A 170 13.61 -9.91 28.96
N CYS A 171 14.21 -10.15 30.13
CA CYS A 171 15.53 -9.61 30.51
C CYS A 171 16.63 -10.20 29.62
N VAL A 172 16.60 -11.51 29.35
CA VAL A 172 17.53 -12.11 28.38
C VAL A 172 17.33 -11.54 26.96
N ASN A 173 16.11 -11.07 26.63
CA ASN A 173 15.82 -10.39 25.37
C ASN A 173 16.44 -8.99 25.26
N GLU A 174 16.66 -8.28 26.37
CA GLU A 174 17.30 -6.96 26.36
C GLU A 174 18.79 -7.06 25.97
N LEU A 175 19.42 -8.23 26.14
CA LEU A 175 20.82 -8.47 25.79
C LEU A 175 21.10 -8.41 24.27
N PHE A 176 20.07 -8.51 23.41
CA PHE A 176 20.17 -8.23 21.96
C PHE A 176 20.36 -6.73 21.64
N GLY A 177 20.47 -5.87 22.65
CA GLY A 177 20.78 -4.44 22.53
C GLY A 177 22.20 -4.05 22.96
N LEU A 178 23.06 -4.99 23.37
CA LEU A 178 24.41 -4.69 23.86
C LEU A 178 25.38 -4.30 22.74
N SER A 179 26.37 -3.49 23.11
CA SER A 179 27.51 -3.10 22.28
C SER A 179 28.78 -2.86 23.10
N GLY A 180 29.93 -2.74 22.45
CA GLY A 180 31.22 -2.34 23.01
C GLY A 180 31.76 -3.27 24.09
N SER A 181 32.37 -2.69 25.12
CA SER A 181 32.97 -3.42 26.24
C SER A 181 31.96 -4.24 27.05
N GLN A 182 30.69 -3.81 27.10
CA GLN A 182 29.61 -4.54 27.79
C GLN A 182 29.20 -5.79 26.99
N ALA A 183 29.11 -5.69 25.66
CA ALA A 183 28.92 -6.85 24.79
C ALA A 183 30.08 -7.86 24.93
N TYR A 184 31.32 -7.39 24.92
CA TYR A 184 32.50 -8.25 25.13
C TYR A 184 32.47 -9.00 26.47
N ALA A 185 32.19 -8.29 27.58
CA ALA A 185 32.17 -8.91 28.91
C ALA A 185 31.13 -10.05 29.02
N THR A 186 29.94 -9.83 28.44
CA THR A 186 28.82 -10.79 28.44
C THR A 186 29.00 -11.92 27.43
N PHE A 187 29.52 -11.65 26.23
CA PHE A 187 29.44 -12.57 25.09
C PHE A 187 30.77 -13.10 24.53
N ARG A 188 31.95 -12.75 25.10
CA ARG A 188 33.23 -13.40 24.76
C ARG A 188 33.15 -14.94 24.82
N GLU A 189 33.91 -15.65 23.98
CA GLU A 189 33.74 -17.10 23.73
C GLU A 189 33.61 -17.97 25.00
N ALA A 190 34.41 -17.73 26.03
CA ALA A 190 34.36 -18.50 27.28
C ALA A 190 33.01 -18.44 28.03
N GLN A 191 32.28 -17.32 27.91
CA GLN A 191 30.93 -17.17 28.48
C GLN A 191 29.94 -18.00 27.68
N MET A 192 30.05 -17.94 26.35
CA MET A 192 29.19 -18.68 25.41
C MET A 192 29.39 -20.19 25.55
N VAL A 193 30.63 -20.66 25.71
CA VAL A 193 30.95 -22.07 26.05
C VAL A 193 30.26 -22.47 27.35
N SER A 194 30.41 -21.67 28.42
CA SER A 194 29.80 -21.93 29.73
C SER A 194 28.27 -22.07 29.65
N VAL A 195 27.61 -21.25 28.81
CA VAL A 195 26.16 -21.30 28.60
C VAL A 195 25.75 -22.45 27.66
N ALA A 196 26.58 -22.81 26.68
CA ALA A 196 26.34 -23.95 25.80
C ALA A 196 26.46 -25.30 26.53
N ASP A 197 27.46 -25.48 27.38
CA ASP A 197 27.58 -26.66 28.26
C ASP A 197 26.39 -26.76 29.23
N ALA A 198 25.96 -25.61 29.77
CA ALA A 198 24.77 -25.52 30.60
C ALA A 198 23.48 -25.85 29.84
N LEU A 199 23.36 -25.48 28.56
CA LEU A 199 22.26 -25.89 27.69
C LEU A 199 22.32 -27.38 27.39
N ALA A 200 23.50 -27.98 27.18
CA ALA A 200 23.65 -29.42 27.00
C ALA A 200 23.23 -30.21 28.24
N ALA A 201 23.47 -29.69 29.45
CA ALA A 201 22.92 -30.28 30.68
C ALA A 201 21.38 -30.12 30.75
N SER A 202 20.86 -28.92 30.45
CA SER A 202 19.42 -28.62 30.46
C SER A 202 18.64 -29.48 29.45
N ALA A 203 19.15 -29.63 28.23
CA ALA A 203 18.53 -30.37 27.13
C ALA A 203 18.46 -31.89 27.38
N ARG A 204 19.47 -32.49 28.03
CA ARG A 204 19.42 -33.90 28.45
C ARG A 204 18.35 -34.16 29.52
N ALA A 205 18.11 -33.17 30.38
CA ALA A 205 17.11 -33.22 31.46
C ALA A 205 15.76 -32.59 31.09
N TYR A 206 15.55 -32.23 29.81
CA TYR A 206 14.39 -31.46 29.38
C TYR A 206 13.08 -32.27 29.46
N ASP A 207 12.11 -31.74 30.19
CA ASP A 207 10.82 -32.35 30.54
C ASP A 207 9.64 -31.83 29.67
N GLY A 208 9.94 -31.04 28.63
CA GLY A 208 8.94 -30.36 27.83
C GLY A 208 8.43 -29.04 28.44
N SER A 209 8.97 -28.59 29.57
CA SER A 209 8.67 -27.31 30.22
C SER A 209 9.89 -26.38 30.25
N ASN A 210 9.71 -25.12 30.67
CA ASN A 210 10.84 -24.21 30.90
C ASN A 210 11.41 -24.27 32.33
N ALA A 211 11.08 -25.27 33.15
CA ALA A 211 11.55 -25.36 34.54
C ALA A 211 13.09 -25.43 34.65
N GLY A 212 13.76 -26.00 33.65
CA GLY A 212 15.22 -26.06 33.54
C GLY A 212 15.90 -24.79 33.02
N GLY A 213 15.16 -23.69 32.78
CA GLY A 213 15.65 -22.44 32.20
C GLY A 213 16.15 -22.58 30.75
N THR A 214 15.66 -23.59 30.02
CA THR A 214 16.13 -23.96 28.68
C THR A 214 15.94 -22.82 27.67
N LEU A 215 14.81 -22.10 27.73
CA LEU A 215 14.55 -20.93 26.89
C LEU A 215 15.63 -19.87 27.09
N GLN A 216 15.91 -19.47 28.34
CA GLN A 216 16.89 -18.43 28.66
C GLN A 216 18.30 -18.78 28.16
N LEU A 217 18.71 -20.04 28.29
CA LEU A 217 20.01 -20.51 27.79
C LEU A 217 20.10 -20.43 26.25
N VAL A 218 19.04 -20.82 25.55
CA VAL A 218 18.94 -20.67 24.07
C VAL A 218 18.94 -19.19 23.66
N LEU A 219 18.18 -18.34 24.37
CA LEU A 219 18.10 -16.91 24.09
C LEU A 219 19.43 -16.19 24.33
N PHE A 220 20.18 -16.55 25.37
CA PHE A 220 21.49 -15.96 25.64
C PHE A 220 22.51 -16.30 24.53
N LEU A 221 22.53 -17.56 24.07
CA LEU A 221 23.39 -17.97 22.95
C LEU A 221 23.00 -17.25 21.66
N ARG A 222 21.70 -17.13 21.35
CA ARG A 222 21.24 -16.34 20.21
C ARG A 222 21.62 -14.86 20.31
N ALA A 223 21.51 -14.26 21.50
CA ALA A 223 21.90 -12.88 21.75
C ALA A 223 23.41 -12.70 21.52
N GLY A 224 24.25 -13.64 21.97
CA GLY A 224 25.69 -13.59 21.74
C GLY A 224 26.07 -13.71 20.26
N TYR A 225 25.51 -14.69 19.53
CA TYR A 225 25.71 -14.79 18.08
C TYR A 225 25.22 -13.55 17.32
N TYR A 226 24.05 -13.00 17.70
CA TYR A 226 23.54 -11.75 17.15
C TYR A 226 24.51 -10.58 17.39
N VAL A 227 24.89 -10.32 18.65
CA VAL A 227 25.74 -9.16 18.97
C VAL A 227 27.14 -9.32 18.38
N GLN A 228 27.69 -10.53 18.34
CA GLN A 228 28.99 -10.82 17.71
C GLN A 228 29.00 -10.56 16.20
N TYR A 229 27.87 -10.73 15.52
CA TYR A 229 27.75 -10.45 14.08
C TYR A 229 27.80 -8.94 13.75
N TYR A 230 27.23 -8.08 14.61
CA TYR A 230 27.23 -6.62 14.40
C TYR A 230 28.37 -5.88 15.10
N ASP A 231 28.83 -6.38 16.25
CA ASP A 231 29.83 -5.72 17.08
C ASP A 231 31.11 -6.57 17.20
N SER A 232 32.09 -6.18 16.39
CA SER A 232 33.44 -6.75 16.41
C SER A 232 34.14 -6.70 17.77
N ALA A 233 33.69 -5.87 18.72
CA ALA A 233 34.23 -5.83 20.07
C ALA A 233 34.03 -7.14 20.85
N VAL A 234 33.05 -7.97 20.50
CA VAL A 234 32.84 -9.31 21.10
C VAL A 234 34.00 -10.28 20.77
N GLY A 235 34.71 -10.04 19.66
CA GLY A 235 35.75 -10.92 19.13
C GLY A 235 35.18 -12.04 18.24
N SER A 236 36.01 -13.04 17.93
CA SER A 236 35.65 -14.19 17.09
C SER A 236 35.28 -15.41 17.91
N TYR A 237 34.24 -16.15 17.51
CA TYR A 237 33.99 -17.50 18.01
C TYR A 237 34.76 -18.55 17.20
N GLY A 238 35.27 -19.56 17.89
CA GLY A 238 36.16 -20.57 17.32
C GLY A 238 35.63 -21.99 17.50
N ALA A 239 36.57 -22.95 17.54
CA ALA A 239 36.24 -24.35 17.70
C ALA A 239 35.70 -24.68 19.10
N ALA A 240 36.01 -23.89 20.13
CA ALA A 240 35.58 -24.17 21.50
C ALA A 240 34.05 -24.01 21.64
N LEU A 241 33.50 -22.85 21.24
CA LEU A 241 32.05 -22.65 21.27
C LEU A 241 31.32 -23.64 20.36
N ARG A 242 31.82 -23.89 19.14
CA ARG A 242 31.22 -24.86 18.22
C ARG A 242 31.19 -26.28 18.81
N ASN A 243 32.23 -26.69 19.53
CA ASN A 243 32.29 -27.99 20.18
C ASN A 243 31.40 -28.09 21.42
N ALA A 244 31.04 -26.97 22.07
CA ALA A 244 30.10 -26.93 23.19
C ALA A 244 28.63 -26.84 22.73
N VAL A 245 28.33 -26.08 21.66
CA VAL A 245 26.96 -25.90 21.17
C VAL A 245 26.41 -27.15 20.47
N ARG A 246 27.25 -27.94 19.80
CA ARG A 246 26.83 -29.19 19.13
C ARG A 246 26.24 -30.22 20.11
N PRO A 247 26.90 -30.62 21.22
CA PRO A 247 26.30 -31.46 22.25
C PRO A 247 24.99 -30.92 22.83
N ALA A 248 24.82 -29.60 22.88
CA ALA A 248 23.57 -28.97 23.32
C ALA A 248 22.45 -29.15 22.29
N LEU A 249 22.75 -28.88 21.02
CA LEU A 249 21.80 -29.01 19.92
C LEU A 249 21.43 -30.48 19.66
N ASP A 250 22.40 -31.40 19.76
CA ASP A 250 22.23 -32.85 19.67
C ASP A 250 21.35 -33.38 20.82
N ALA A 251 21.63 -32.97 22.06
CA ALA A 251 20.87 -33.42 23.23
C ALA A 251 19.40 -33.00 23.18
N PHE A 252 19.09 -31.79 22.70
CA PHE A 252 17.71 -31.34 22.54
C PHE A 252 17.03 -32.08 21.38
N ALA A 253 17.72 -32.28 20.26
CA ALA A 253 17.20 -33.06 19.13
C ALA A 253 16.89 -34.52 19.48
N ALA A 254 17.64 -35.12 20.43
CA ALA A 254 17.49 -36.50 20.88
C ALA A 254 16.52 -36.67 22.07
N ASN A 255 16.04 -35.59 22.69
CA ASN A 255 15.15 -35.67 23.84
C ASN A 255 13.76 -36.19 23.44
N ALA A 256 13.17 -37.07 24.27
CA ALA A 256 11.85 -37.66 24.03
C ALA A 256 10.72 -36.61 23.92
N ASN A 257 10.87 -35.45 24.57
CA ASN A 257 9.92 -34.34 24.52
C ASN A 257 10.06 -33.44 23.26
N PHE A 258 10.97 -33.73 22.32
CA PHE A 258 11.09 -32.95 21.07
C PHE A 258 9.82 -33.01 20.20
N GLY A 259 9.05 -34.09 20.28
CA GLY A 259 7.79 -34.25 19.53
C GLY A 259 6.55 -33.69 20.24
N ARG A 260 6.72 -32.87 21.28
CA ARG A 260 5.63 -32.33 22.09
C ARG A 260 4.90 -31.20 21.34
N ILE A 261 3.59 -31.08 21.52
CA ILE A 261 2.76 -30.07 20.83
C ILE A 261 1.99 -29.25 21.87
N ASP A 262 2.63 -28.18 22.36
CA ASP A 262 1.99 -27.08 23.09
C ASP A 262 2.82 -25.80 22.95
N ASP A 263 2.30 -24.66 23.41
CA ASP A 263 2.93 -23.35 23.24
C ASP A 263 4.19 -23.14 24.11
N VAL A 264 4.34 -23.87 25.22
CA VAL A 264 5.50 -23.78 26.13
C VAL A 264 6.69 -24.54 25.56
N HIS A 265 6.45 -25.74 25.02
CA HIS A 265 7.43 -26.43 24.21
C HIS A 265 7.73 -25.65 22.92
N GLY A 266 6.67 -25.15 22.26
CA GLY A 266 6.77 -24.41 21.01
C GLY A 266 7.69 -23.20 21.09
N GLU A 267 7.62 -22.40 22.17
CA GLU A 267 8.50 -21.22 22.31
C GLU A 267 9.98 -21.66 22.40
N ILE A 268 10.27 -22.73 23.15
CA ILE A 268 11.64 -23.28 23.24
C ILE A 268 12.09 -23.86 21.90
N LEU A 269 11.22 -24.60 21.22
CA LEU A 269 11.49 -25.22 19.93
C LEU A 269 11.74 -24.18 18.82
N ALA A 270 10.96 -23.11 18.78
CA ALA A 270 11.09 -22.03 17.80
C ALA A 270 12.46 -21.34 17.90
N GLU A 271 12.91 -21.04 19.12
CA GLU A 271 14.19 -20.38 19.36
C GLU A 271 15.37 -21.36 19.24
N TYR A 272 15.16 -22.64 19.52
CA TYR A 272 16.12 -23.71 19.24
C TYR A 272 16.39 -23.86 17.73
N VAL A 273 15.35 -23.82 16.89
CA VAL A 273 15.50 -23.83 15.43
C VAL A 273 16.28 -22.60 14.96
N THR A 274 15.99 -21.42 15.51
CA THR A 274 16.78 -20.20 15.22
C THR A 274 18.23 -20.29 15.72
N LEU A 275 18.52 -21.04 16.79
CA LEU A 275 19.89 -21.24 17.29
C LEU A 275 20.74 -22.14 16.36
N ILE A 276 20.15 -23.10 15.65
CA ILE A 276 20.85 -23.87 14.59
C ILE A 276 21.41 -22.90 13.55
N ASP A 277 20.58 -21.95 13.11
CA ASP A 277 20.94 -20.92 12.14
C ASP A 277 21.92 -19.88 12.72
N SER A 278 21.67 -19.39 13.93
CA SER A 278 22.56 -18.42 14.61
C SER A 278 23.97 -18.97 14.86
N SER A 279 24.13 -20.29 15.00
CA SER A 279 25.42 -20.97 15.18
C SER A 279 26.07 -21.44 13.87
N ALA A 280 25.46 -21.17 12.71
CA ALA A 280 25.88 -21.63 11.38
C ALA A 280 26.00 -23.17 11.25
N GLU A 281 25.19 -23.92 12.00
CA GLU A 281 25.15 -25.39 11.98
C GLU A 281 24.04 -25.95 11.06
N ASN A 282 23.54 -25.11 10.13
CA ASN A 282 22.45 -25.39 9.19
C ASN A 282 22.63 -26.74 8.46
N ALA A 283 23.86 -27.06 8.06
CA ALA A 283 24.20 -28.34 7.43
C ALA A 283 24.04 -29.53 8.39
N ARG A 284 24.59 -29.44 9.61
CA ARG A 284 24.59 -30.54 10.60
C ARG A 284 23.18 -30.92 11.02
N TYR A 285 22.28 -29.94 11.15
CA TYR A 285 20.91 -30.14 11.63
C TYR A 285 19.85 -30.11 10.51
N LEU A 286 20.23 -30.29 9.24
CA LEU A 286 19.28 -30.46 8.13
C LEU A 286 18.27 -31.60 8.39
N TYR A 287 18.67 -32.65 9.12
CA TYR A 287 17.77 -33.73 9.52
C TYR A 287 16.67 -33.25 10.50
N VAL A 288 16.94 -32.22 11.31
CA VAL A 288 15.96 -31.62 12.24
C VAL A 288 14.93 -30.80 11.46
N VAL A 289 15.39 -30.00 10.49
CA VAL A 289 14.52 -29.28 9.55
C VAL A 289 13.57 -30.26 8.84
N LYS A 290 14.12 -31.34 8.27
CA LYS A 290 13.30 -32.38 7.61
C LYS A 290 12.27 -33.00 8.58
N ARG A 291 12.73 -33.44 9.77
CA ARG A 291 11.87 -34.01 10.82
C ARG A 291 10.72 -33.09 11.23
N LEU A 292 10.96 -31.79 11.38
CA LEU A 292 9.93 -30.82 11.76
C LEU A 292 8.85 -30.69 10.69
N LEU A 293 9.24 -30.50 9.42
CA LEU A 293 8.32 -30.40 8.29
C LEU A 293 7.52 -31.70 8.08
N ASP A 294 8.17 -32.86 8.23
CA ASP A 294 7.48 -34.14 8.15
C ASP A 294 6.51 -34.37 9.34
N SER A 295 6.81 -33.85 10.53
CA SER A 295 5.97 -33.97 11.73
C SER A 295 4.74 -33.05 11.79
N TYR A 296 4.68 -31.99 10.97
CA TYR A 296 3.59 -31.02 11.03
C TYR A 296 2.23 -31.60 10.61
N ASP A 297 1.25 -31.44 11.49
CA ASP A 297 -0.17 -31.69 11.26
C ASP A 297 -1.06 -30.63 11.95
N SER A 298 -2.38 -30.72 11.76
CA SER A 298 -3.34 -29.73 12.24
C SER A 298 -3.40 -29.53 13.76
N ARG A 299 -2.73 -30.35 14.58
CA ARG A 299 -2.58 -30.12 16.03
C ARG A 299 -1.67 -28.94 16.34
N PHE A 300 -0.69 -28.66 15.46
CA PHE A 300 0.20 -27.50 15.59
C PHE A 300 -0.56 -26.18 15.47
N ASP A 301 -1.67 -26.14 14.72
CA ASP A 301 -2.36 -24.90 14.36
C ASP A 301 -3.00 -24.16 15.54
N ALA A 302 -3.34 -24.89 16.61
CA ALA A 302 -3.86 -24.33 17.86
C ALA A 302 -2.80 -23.55 18.65
N TYR A 303 -1.52 -23.78 18.38
CA TYR A 303 -0.39 -23.20 19.11
C TYR A 303 0.37 -22.23 18.22
N TYR A 304 0.66 -21.06 18.77
CA TYR A 304 1.29 -19.96 18.07
C TYR A 304 2.76 -20.27 17.82
N TRP A 305 3.50 -20.64 18.87
CA TRP A 305 4.93 -20.90 18.75
C TRP A 305 5.26 -22.19 17.99
N MET A 306 4.35 -23.19 17.98
CA MET A 306 4.52 -24.38 17.13
C MET A 306 4.51 -24.02 15.64
N LYS A 307 3.69 -23.05 15.21
CA LYS A 307 3.71 -22.53 13.83
C LYS A 307 4.96 -21.70 13.54
N VAL A 308 5.42 -20.89 14.51
CA VAL A 308 6.70 -20.15 14.39
C VAL A 308 7.88 -21.13 14.25
N ALA A 309 7.92 -22.23 15.01
CA ALA A 309 8.96 -23.24 14.90
C ALA A 309 9.03 -23.91 13.52
N ILE A 310 7.88 -24.20 12.89
CA ILE A 310 7.84 -24.68 11.51
C ILE A 310 8.36 -23.61 10.54
N ASN A 311 7.97 -22.34 10.69
CA ASN A 311 8.42 -21.30 9.78
C ASN A 311 9.92 -20.99 9.92
N ASN A 312 10.47 -21.00 11.14
CA ASN A 312 11.90 -20.79 11.38
C ASN A 312 12.77 -21.88 10.71
N ALA A 313 12.21 -23.06 10.44
CA ALA A 313 12.91 -24.12 9.72
C ALA A 313 13.25 -23.72 8.26
N TYR A 314 12.48 -22.80 7.66
CA TYR A 314 12.79 -22.22 6.34
C TYR A 314 13.94 -21.21 6.40
N THR A 315 14.13 -20.50 7.52
CA THR A 315 15.31 -19.64 7.71
C THR A 315 16.60 -20.47 7.73
N VAL A 316 16.55 -21.68 8.32
CA VAL A 316 17.69 -22.61 8.32
C VAL A 316 18.08 -23.06 6.90
N THR A 317 17.12 -23.33 6.00
CA THR A 317 17.44 -23.62 4.59
C THR A 317 17.91 -22.37 3.85
N PHE A 318 17.21 -21.25 4.02
CA PHE A 318 17.53 -19.99 3.34
C PHE A 318 18.97 -19.55 3.56
N ARG A 319 19.40 -19.48 4.83
CA ARG A 319 20.78 -19.12 5.18
C ARG A 319 21.77 -20.25 4.98
N GLY A 320 21.31 -21.50 4.97
CA GLY A 320 22.09 -22.65 4.50
C GLY A 320 22.68 -22.44 3.10
N HIS A 321 21.96 -21.75 2.20
CA HIS A 321 22.50 -21.45 0.85
C HIS A 321 23.72 -20.49 0.85
N GLN A 322 24.00 -19.77 1.94
CA GLN A 322 25.24 -18.99 2.07
C GLN A 322 26.40 -19.84 2.64
N ASP A 323 26.10 -20.84 3.47
CA ASP A 323 27.11 -21.76 4.01
C ASP A 323 27.69 -22.69 2.92
N THR A 324 28.97 -23.05 3.08
CA THR A 324 29.67 -23.95 2.16
C THR A 324 29.46 -25.43 2.54
N ALA A 325 29.30 -25.76 3.82
CA ALA A 325 29.03 -27.13 4.23
C ALA A 325 27.62 -27.58 3.82
N PHE A 326 26.61 -26.71 3.95
CA PHE A 326 25.24 -26.95 3.52
C PHE A 326 25.14 -27.06 1.99
N ARG A 327 25.73 -26.13 1.23
CA ARG A 327 25.80 -26.23 -0.25
C ARG A 327 26.47 -27.51 -0.73
N THR A 328 27.46 -28.04 0.01
CA THR A 328 28.09 -29.33 -0.27
C THR A 328 27.18 -30.50 0.10
N LEU A 329 26.53 -30.46 1.27
CA LEU A 329 25.63 -31.49 1.76
C LEU A 329 24.43 -31.70 0.83
N VAL A 330 23.74 -30.64 0.41
CA VAL A 330 22.49 -30.80 -0.36
C VAL A 330 22.69 -31.34 -1.78
N GLN A 331 23.93 -31.30 -2.30
CA GLN A 331 24.31 -31.97 -3.55
C GLN A 331 24.44 -33.49 -3.39
N SER A 332 24.65 -34.01 -2.17
CA SER A 332 24.66 -35.45 -1.87
C SER A 332 23.37 -35.93 -1.19
N ASP A 333 22.73 -35.09 -0.36
CA ASP A 333 21.41 -35.28 0.24
C ASP A 333 20.41 -34.27 -0.31
N ASN A 334 19.89 -34.56 -1.51
CA ASN A 334 18.87 -33.74 -2.16
C ASN A 334 17.45 -33.91 -1.56
N SER A 335 17.28 -34.75 -0.54
CA SER A 335 15.95 -35.15 -0.05
C SER A 335 15.17 -33.99 0.59
N ILE A 336 15.85 -32.90 0.99
CA ILE A 336 15.22 -31.67 1.49
C ILE A 336 14.26 -31.04 0.45
N VAL A 337 14.56 -31.16 -0.84
CA VAL A 337 13.69 -30.67 -1.93
C VAL A 337 12.36 -31.42 -1.93
N ASP A 338 12.40 -32.73 -1.69
CA ASP A 338 11.20 -33.57 -1.57
C ASP A 338 10.46 -33.33 -0.25
N THR A 339 11.14 -33.13 0.89
CA THR A 339 10.47 -32.78 2.16
C THR A 339 9.71 -31.44 2.04
N LEU A 340 10.34 -30.40 1.48
CA LEU A 340 9.69 -29.10 1.28
C LEU A 340 8.53 -29.16 0.28
N TYR A 341 8.69 -29.89 -0.84
CA TYR A 341 7.61 -30.16 -1.79
C TYR A 341 6.45 -30.92 -1.11
N ASN A 342 6.75 -31.97 -0.36
CA ASN A 342 5.74 -32.80 0.32
C ASN A 342 5.00 -32.00 1.39
N PHE A 343 5.67 -31.11 2.12
CA PHE A 343 4.99 -30.16 3.04
C PHE A 343 3.99 -29.29 2.26
N ALA A 344 4.43 -28.63 1.19
CA ALA A 344 3.56 -27.72 0.42
C ALA A 344 2.37 -28.47 -0.22
N ASN A 345 2.61 -29.68 -0.73
CA ASN A 345 1.61 -30.51 -1.40
C ASN A 345 0.62 -31.18 -0.41
N ARG A 346 1.09 -31.60 0.78
CA ARG A 346 0.25 -32.19 1.85
C ARG A 346 -0.66 -31.14 2.48
N ASN A 347 -0.12 -29.95 2.75
CA ASN A 347 -0.81 -28.90 3.51
C ASN A 347 -1.51 -27.86 2.61
N PHE A 348 -1.65 -28.15 1.31
CA PHE A 348 -2.15 -27.23 0.27
C PHE A 348 -3.49 -26.54 0.60
N ALA A 349 -4.34 -27.17 1.41
CA ALA A 349 -5.62 -26.62 1.86
C ALA A 349 -5.52 -25.41 2.82
N LEU A 350 -4.32 -25.07 3.32
CA LEU A 350 -4.08 -23.85 4.11
C LEU A 350 -3.93 -22.60 3.24
N LEU A 351 -3.84 -22.73 1.91
CA LEU A 351 -3.82 -21.61 0.97
C LEU A 351 -5.18 -20.90 0.97
N GLY A 352 -5.19 -19.58 1.14
CA GLY A 352 -6.41 -18.81 1.43
C GLY A 352 -6.80 -18.73 2.91
N THR A 353 -5.88 -19.05 3.83
CA THR A 353 -6.08 -18.91 5.29
C THR A 353 -4.96 -18.09 5.94
N ASP A 354 -5.10 -17.78 7.24
CA ASP A 354 -4.04 -17.17 8.06
C ASP A 354 -2.74 -17.99 8.12
N ARG A 355 -2.76 -19.25 7.66
CA ARG A 355 -1.61 -20.18 7.58
C ARG A 355 -1.04 -20.35 6.17
N ALA A 356 -1.54 -19.62 5.15
CA ALA A 356 -1.09 -19.74 3.77
C ALA A 356 0.43 -19.50 3.57
N TYR A 357 1.05 -18.72 4.46
CA TYR A 357 2.50 -18.49 4.48
C TYR A 357 3.29 -19.79 4.68
N LEU A 358 2.88 -20.70 5.57
CA LEU A 358 3.61 -21.95 5.83
C LEU A 358 3.77 -22.81 4.56
N VAL A 359 2.74 -22.83 3.71
CA VAL A 359 2.72 -23.60 2.45
C VAL A 359 3.51 -22.92 1.34
N SER A 360 3.31 -21.60 1.19
CA SER A 360 4.00 -20.82 0.14
C SER A 360 5.49 -20.68 0.42
N ASN A 361 5.89 -20.53 1.68
CA ASN A 361 7.29 -20.51 2.12
C ASN A 361 7.99 -21.86 1.83
N ALA A 362 7.36 -23.00 2.11
CA ALA A 362 7.90 -24.32 1.73
C ALA A 362 8.10 -24.47 0.22
N GLY A 363 7.11 -24.07 -0.58
CA GLY A 363 7.21 -24.11 -2.05
C GLY A 363 8.32 -23.20 -2.60
N ARG A 364 8.46 -22.01 -2.00
CA ARG A 364 9.47 -21.01 -2.38
C ARG A 364 10.89 -21.44 -1.98
N GLU A 365 11.11 -22.00 -0.78
CA GLU A 365 12.41 -22.62 -0.43
C GLU A 365 12.77 -23.78 -1.36
N MET A 366 11.82 -24.68 -1.62
CA MET A 366 12.01 -25.81 -2.53
C MET A 366 12.46 -25.32 -3.91
N ALA A 367 11.79 -24.30 -4.45
CA ALA A 367 12.15 -23.73 -5.74
C ALA A 367 13.47 -22.93 -5.70
N ARG A 368 13.94 -22.48 -4.54
CA ARG A 368 15.27 -21.87 -4.36
C ARG A 368 16.43 -22.85 -4.63
N PHE A 369 16.18 -24.17 -4.58
CA PHE A 369 17.17 -25.18 -5.03
C PHE A 369 17.39 -25.20 -6.55
N LEU A 370 16.61 -24.43 -7.33
CA LEU A 370 16.93 -24.14 -8.73
C LEU A 370 18.25 -23.38 -8.90
N GLN A 371 18.81 -22.75 -7.85
CA GLN A 371 20.12 -22.08 -7.92
C GLN A 371 21.29 -23.03 -8.21
N TYR A 372 21.13 -24.34 -7.93
CA TYR A 372 22.16 -25.35 -8.13
C TYR A 372 22.14 -25.90 -9.55
N ASP A 373 22.95 -26.94 -9.80
CA ASP A 373 23.08 -27.65 -11.07
C ASP A 373 22.74 -29.14 -10.95
N GLY A 374 22.84 -29.87 -12.06
CA GLY A 374 22.78 -31.34 -12.10
C GLY A 374 21.46 -31.94 -11.58
N ALA A 375 21.59 -33.04 -10.84
CA ALA A 375 20.44 -33.80 -10.31
C ALA A 375 19.59 -32.97 -9.32
N LEU A 376 20.22 -32.12 -8.51
CA LEU A 376 19.55 -31.26 -7.54
C LEU A 376 18.66 -30.21 -8.23
N LYS A 377 19.19 -29.51 -9.24
CA LYS A 377 18.40 -28.58 -10.08
C LYS A 377 17.26 -29.29 -10.79
N THR A 378 17.51 -30.50 -11.29
CA THR A 378 16.52 -31.31 -12.03
C THR A 378 15.35 -31.73 -11.14
N LEU A 379 15.63 -32.14 -9.90
CA LEU A 379 14.60 -32.45 -8.90
C LEU A 379 13.79 -31.19 -8.54
N ALA A 380 14.47 -30.08 -8.24
CA ALA A 380 13.81 -28.81 -7.92
C ALA A 380 12.93 -28.31 -9.08
N ARG A 381 13.37 -28.46 -10.34
CA ARG A 381 12.59 -28.12 -11.55
C ARG A 381 11.32 -28.97 -11.68
N ALA A 382 11.41 -30.27 -11.42
CA ALA A 382 10.24 -31.15 -11.44
C ALA A 382 9.22 -30.78 -10.35
N ARG A 383 9.69 -30.48 -9.13
CA ARG A 383 8.81 -30.11 -8.01
C ARG A 383 8.22 -28.69 -8.14
N ALA A 384 9.00 -27.72 -8.64
CA ALA A 384 8.50 -26.38 -8.95
C ALA A 384 7.38 -26.41 -9.99
N LYS A 385 7.57 -27.14 -11.09
CA LYS A 385 6.52 -27.36 -12.10
C LYS A 385 5.26 -27.97 -11.48
N ALA A 386 5.40 -28.99 -10.64
CA ALA A 386 4.25 -29.65 -9.99
C ALA A 386 3.47 -28.74 -9.02
N LEU A 387 4.12 -27.77 -8.36
CA LEU A 387 3.40 -26.77 -7.53
C LEU A 387 2.79 -25.65 -8.39
N ILE A 388 3.47 -25.21 -9.45
CA ILE A 388 2.94 -24.23 -10.42
C ILE A 388 1.67 -24.79 -11.10
N ASP A 389 1.69 -26.05 -11.56
CA ASP A 389 0.55 -26.71 -12.22
C ASP A 389 -0.66 -26.92 -11.29
N ARG A 390 -0.40 -27.04 -9.97
CA ARG A 390 -1.43 -27.25 -8.96
C ARG A 390 -2.06 -25.94 -8.46
N SER A 391 -1.41 -24.80 -8.69
CA SER A 391 -1.82 -23.47 -8.22
C SER A 391 -2.24 -22.57 -9.38
N ALA A 392 -2.84 -21.42 -9.07
CA ALA A 392 -3.27 -20.44 -10.05
C ALA A 392 -2.65 -19.08 -9.77
N ILE A 393 -2.46 -18.27 -10.82
CA ILE A 393 -1.93 -16.90 -10.75
C ILE A 393 -2.82 -15.93 -9.96
N THR A 394 -4.07 -16.30 -9.64
CA THR A 394 -5.02 -15.51 -8.85
C THR A 394 -5.80 -16.38 -7.85
N GLY A 395 -6.46 -15.75 -6.88
CA GLY A 395 -7.25 -16.41 -5.85
C GLY A 395 -6.41 -17.05 -4.75
N THR A 396 -7.01 -17.96 -3.97
CA THR A 396 -6.44 -18.47 -2.71
C THR A 396 -5.04 -19.10 -2.81
N THR A 397 -4.66 -19.58 -4.00
CA THR A 397 -3.36 -20.24 -4.24
C THR A 397 -2.28 -19.32 -4.83
N ALA A 398 -2.61 -18.06 -5.12
CA ALA A 398 -1.71 -17.11 -5.80
C ALA A 398 -0.36 -16.95 -5.10
N ARG A 399 -0.33 -16.85 -3.78
CA ARG A 399 0.94 -16.73 -3.02
C ARG A 399 1.92 -17.87 -3.29
N LEU A 400 1.43 -19.09 -3.51
CA LEU A 400 2.27 -20.22 -3.89
C LEU A 400 2.71 -20.13 -5.36
N TRP A 401 1.79 -19.82 -6.27
CA TRP A 401 2.08 -19.71 -7.70
C TRP A 401 3.14 -18.63 -7.99
N VAL A 402 2.97 -17.45 -7.39
CA VAL A 402 3.90 -16.31 -7.51
C VAL A 402 5.22 -16.64 -6.84
N GLY A 403 5.23 -17.07 -5.57
CA GLY A 403 6.47 -17.34 -4.84
C GLY A 403 7.33 -18.45 -5.45
N VAL A 404 6.73 -19.50 -6.00
CA VAL A 404 7.46 -20.54 -6.77
C VAL A 404 7.92 -19.98 -8.14
N GLY A 405 7.07 -19.19 -8.80
CA GLY A 405 7.35 -18.59 -10.11
C GLY A 405 8.48 -17.57 -10.09
N GLU A 406 8.60 -16.76 -9.02
CA GLU A 406 9.73 -15.85 -8.82
C GLU A 406 11.07 -16.61 -8.75
N MET A 407 11.12 -17.76 -8.05
CA MET A 407 12.35 -18.55 -7.98
C MET A 407 12.71 -19.16 -9.33
N ALA A 408 11.70 -19.62 -10.09
CA ALA A 408 11.90 -20.11 -11.45
C ALA A 408 12.38 -18.99 -12.40
N GLN A 409 11.79 -17.80 -12.30
CA GLN A 409 12.15 -16.61 -13.07
C GLN A 409 13.56 -16.07 -12.71
N TYR A 410 14.02 -16.26 -11.48
CA TYR A 410 15.35 -15.80 -11.05
C TYR A 410 16.46 -16.83 -11.31
N TYR A 411 16.27 -18.10 -10.92
CA TYR A 411 17.31 -19.13 -10.98
C TYR A 411 17.26 -20.04 -12.23
N ASP A 412 16.18 -20.00 -13.00
CA ASP A 412 15.96 -20.90 -14.15
C ASP A 412 15.23 -20.25 -15.34
N ALA A 413 15.42 -18.92 -15.51
CA ALA A 413 14.69 -18.09 -16.48
C ALA A 413 14.63 -18.65 -17.91
N GLY A 414 15.72 -19.26 -18.38
CA GLY A 414 15.81 -19.89 -19.71
C GLY A 414 14.83 -21.06 -19.93
N ASN A 415 14.23 -21.58 -18.87
CA ASN A 415 13.21 -22.63 -18.90
C ASN A 415 11.78 -22.10 -18.70
N CYS A 416 11.52 -20.79 -18.86
CA CYS A 416 10.19 -20.19 -18.64
C CYS A 416 9.05 -20.91 -19.40
N ALA A 417 9.35 -21.48 -20.58
CA ALA A 417 8.39 -22.21 -21.40
C ALA A 417 8.00 -23.56 -20.79
N TYR A 418 8.96 -24.25 -20.14
CA TYR A 418 8.69 -25.47 -19.38
C TYR A 418 7.74 -25.18 -18.20
N TYR A 419 7.87 -24.03 -17.54
CA TYR A 419 6.99 -23.62 -16.45
C TYR A 419 5.66 -22.99 -16.89
N GLY A 420 5.49 -22.66 -18.18
CA GLY A 420 4.34 -21.87 -18.66
C GLY A 420 4.36 -20.40 -18.18
N GLN A 421 5.51 -19.90 -17.73
CA GLN A 421 5.68 -18.63 -17.02
C GLN A 421 6.51 -17.57 -17.80
N CYS A 422 6.76 -17.76 -19.10
CA CYS A 422 7.36 -16.69 -19.92
C CYS A 422 6.52 -15.40 -19.85
N ASP A 423 7.20 -14.25 -19.86
CA ASP A 423 6.60 -12.93 -19.63
C ASP A 423 5.96 -12.79 -18.23
N PHE A 424 6.54 -13.45 -17.23
CA PHE A 424 6.07 -13.55 -15.84
C PHE A 424 5.46 -12.25 -15.29
N VAL A 425 6.21 -11.14 -15.35
CA VAL A 425 5.77 -9.83 -14.84
C VAL A 425 4.56 -9.28 -15.62
N ALA A 426 4.51 -9.47 -16.95
CA ALA A 426 3.38 -9.04 -17.76
C ALA A 426 2.12 -9.88 -17.46
N ARG A 427 2.28 -11.19 -17.21
CA ARG A 427 1.19 -12.07 -16.75
C ARG A 427 0.65 -11.64 -15.40
N LEU A 428 1.52 -11.37 -14.43
CA LEU A 428 1.13 -10.85 -13.11
C LEU A 428 0.38 -9.51 -13.25
N GLN A 429 0.91 -8.58 -14.05
CA GLN A 429 0.25 -7.30 -14.29
C GLN A 429 -1.13 -7.43 -14.97
N ALA A 430 -1.30 -8.37 -15.89
CA ALA A 430 -2.58 -8.61 -16.55
C ALA A 430 -3.60 -9.31 -15.62
N ALA A 431 -3.12 -10.13 -14.68
CA ALA A 431 -3.96 -10.91 -13.76
C ALA A 431 -4.34 -10.12 -12.49
N ALA A 432 -3.41 -9.36 -11.92
CA ALA A 432 -3.58 -8.63 -10.66
C ALA A 432 -3.88 -7.13 -10.83
N LEU A 433 -3.60 -6.52 -11.99
CA LEU A 433 -3.93 -5.12 -12.30
C LEU A 433 -4.62 -4.98 -13.67
N PRO A 434 -5.78 -5.64 -13.90
CA PRO A 434 -6.50 -5.65 -15.16
C PRO A 434 -7.25 -4.34 -15.48
N ILE A 435 -7.66 -3.57 -14.47
CA ILE A 435 -8.34 -2.28 -14.70
C ILE A 435 -7.28 -1.24 -15.05
N ARG A 436 -7.53 -0.46 -16.11
CA ARG A 436 -6.74 0.74 -16.46
C ARG A 436 -7.70 1.91 -16.69
N HIS A 437 -7.45 3.04 -16.03
CA HIS A 437 -8.30 4.22 -16.04
C HIS A 437 -7.44 5.49 -16.08
N THR A 438 -7.67 6.37 -17.05
CA THR A 438 -6.88 7.59 -17.23
C THR A 438 -7.54 8.74 -16.46
N CYS A 439 -6.90 9.22 -15.39
CA CYS A 439 -7.38 10.37 -14.62
C CYS A 439 -7.10 11.70 -15.35
N SER A 440 -5.92 11.81 -15.97
CA SER A 440 -5.47 12.99 -16.71
C SER A 440 -4.43 12.60 -17.77
N ALA A 441 -3.93 13.56 -18.54
CA ALA A 441 -2.77 13.33 -19.42
C ALA A 441 -1.48 12.93 -18.66
N THR A 442 -1.39 13.30 -17.38
CA THR A 442 -0.22 13.07 -16.50
C THR A 442 -0.45 11.96 -15.47
N LEU A 443 -1.63 11.32 -15.42
CA LEU A 443 -1.94 10.29 -14.43
C LEU A 443 -2.83 9.17 -15.01
N THR A 444 -2.34 7.93 -14.93
CA THR A 444 -3.12 6.72 -15.18
C THR A 444 -3.17 5.83 -13.94
N LEU A 445 -4.38 5.46 -13.53
CA LEU A 445 -4.66 4.51 -12.47
C LEU A 445 -4.75 3.10 -13.06
N ARG A 446 -4.10 2.13 -12.42
CA ARG A 446 -4.26 0.69 -12.65
C ARG A 446 -4.76 0.02 -11.38
N ALA A 447 -5.85 -0.74 -11.46
CA ALA A 447 -6.45 -1.34 -10.28
C ALA A 447 -6.67 -2.86 -10.44
N GLN A 448 -6.63 -3.56 -9.31
CA GLN A 448 -7.10 -4.93 -9.19
C GLN A 448 -8.63 -4.97 -9.24
N GLN A 449 -9.28 -4.20 -8.36
CA GLN A 449 -10.72 -4.09 -8.24
C GLN A 449 -11.09 -2.72 -7.65
N MET A 450 -11.76 -1.88 -8.46
CA MET A 450 -12.35 -0.60 -8.04
C MET A 450 -13.59 -0.33 -8.88
N SER A 451 -14.65 0.24 -8.28
CA SER A 451 -15.81 0.71 -9.04
C SER A 451 -15.52 2.01 -9.80
N ALA A 452 -16.34 2.33 -10.81
CA ALA A 452 -16.22 3.59 -11.56
C ALA A 452 -16.29 4.84 -10.66
N SER A 453 -17.10 4.80 -9.59
CA SER A 453 -17.18 5.85 -8.58
C SER A 453 -15.91 5.99 -7.73
N GLU A 454 -15.25 4.88 -7.40
CA GLU A 454 -14.01 4.88 -6.60
C GLU A 454 -12.80 5.31 -7.44
N LEU A 455 -12.75 4.90 -8.71
CA LEU A 455 -11.78 5.40 -9.69
C LEU A 455 -11.89 6.92 -9.84
N ALA A 456 -13.11 7.43 -10.08
CA ALA A 456 -13.37 8.85 -10.19
C ALA A 456 -13.04 9.62 -8.89
N SER A 457 -13.39 9.05 -7.72
CA SER A 457 -13.06 9.66 -6.43
C SER A 457 -11.55 9.73 -6.20
N ALA A 458 -10.81 8.65 -6.45
CA ALA A 458 -9.36 8.62 -6.29
C ALA A 458 -8.67 9.63 -7.22
N CYS A 459 -9.08 9.69 -8.50
CA CYS A 459 -8.60 10.71 -9.45
C CYS A 459 -8.88 12.14 -8.96
N ALA A 460 -10.07 12.40 -8.42
CA ALA A 460 -10.46 13.73 -7.94
C ALA A 460 -9.67 14.15 -6.68
N THR A 461 -9.41 13.23 -5.75
CA THR A 461 -8.59 13.48 -4.56
C THR A 461 -7.18 13.90 -4.95
N VAL A 462 -6.48 13.14 -5.79
CA VAL A 462 -5.08 13.44 -6.14
C VAL A 462 -4.96 14.68 -7.04
N ALA A 463 -5.90 14.91 -7.97
CA ALA A 463 -5.95 16.15 -8.76
C ALA A 463 -6.22 17.40 -7.88
N GLY A 464 -7.05 17.27 -6.85
CA GLY A 464 -7.25 18.32 -5.84
C GLY A 464 -6.00 18.59 -5.02
N GLN A 465 -5.22 17.56 -4.70
CA GLN A 465 -3.97 17.69 -3.96
C GLN A 465 -2.83 18.28 -4.82
N GLU A 466 -2.75 17.94 -6.10
CA GLU A 466 -1.82 18.54 -7.07
C GLU A 466 -2.04 20.06 -7.17
N ALA A 467 -3.30 20.48 -7.28
CA ALA A 467 -3.68 21.89 -7.27
C ALA A 467 -3.41 22.59 -5.93
N TYR A 468 -3.51 21.87 -4.80
CA TYR A 468 -3.11 22.37 -3.48
C TYR A 468 -1.60 22.59 -3.40
N PHE A 469 -0.81 21.56 -3.72
CA PHE A 469 0.65 21.55 -3.74
C PHE A 469 1.23 22.67 -4.61
N HIS A 470 0.75 22.81 -5.86
CA HIS A 470 1.24 23.84 -6.78
C HIS A 470 1.01 25.28 -6.29
N ARG A 471 -0.08 25.51 -5.55
CA ARG A 471 -0.37 26.80 -4.91
C ARG A 471 0.56 27.04 -3.73
N GLU A 472 0.69 26.08 -2.82
CA GLU A 472 1.49 26.23 -1.60
C GLU A 472 3.01 26.31 -1.86
N LEU A 473 3.49 25.91 -3.04
CA LEU A 473 4.92 25.88 -3.35
C LEU A 473 5.31 26.81 -4.51
N ALA A 474 4.31 27.42 -5.16
CA ALA A 474 4.47 28.25 -6.35
C ALA A 474 5.35 27.58 -7.44
N THR A 475 5.19 26.25 -7.61
CA THR A 475 5.91 25.45 -8.63
C THR A 475 5.35 25.65 -10.05
N GLY A 476 4.15 26.23 -10.18
CA GLY A 476 3.56 26.61 -11.47
C GLY A 476 3.28 25.45 -12.44
N GLY A 477 3.31 24.20 -11.97
CA GLY A 477 3.20 23.00 -12.81
C GLY A 477 4.46 22.70 -13.65
N VAL A 478 5.61 23.30 -13.33
CA VAL A 478 6.87 23.12 -14.08
C VAL A 478 7.78 22.11 -13.35
N PRO A 479 8.05 20.91 -13.92
CA PRO A 479 8.96 19.93 -13.31
C PRO A 479 10.39 20.45 -13.12
N VAL A 480 11.13 19.81 -12.23
CA VAL A 480 12.57 20.07 -12.03
C VAL A 480 13.38 19.77 -13.30
N ALA A 481 14.46 20.52 -13.51
CA ALA A 481 15.21 20.49 -14.76
C ALA A 481 15.91 19.14 -15.00
N GLY A 482 15.33 18.31 -15.88
CA GLY A 482 15.85 16.98 -16.21
C GLY A 482 14.95 15.83 -15.77
N ASP A 483 13.80 16.08 -15.13
CA ASP A 483 12.75 15.07 -14.99
C ASP A 483 12.02 14.87 -16.34
N ASN A 484 12.24 13.70 -16.94
CA ASN A 484 11.66 13.26 -18.21
C ASN A 484 10.42 12.36 -18.03
N ASN A 485 9.89 12.20 -16.81
CA ASN A 485 8.64 11.46 -16.60
C ASN A 485 7.47 12.11 -17.36
N ALA A 486 6.75 11.31 -18.15
CA ALA A 486 5.58 11.77 -18.90
C ALA A 486 4.29 11.76 -18.08
N SER A 487 4.12 10.76 -17.21
CA SER A 487 2.92 10.56 -16.38
C SER A 487 3.19 9.61 -15.22
N LEU A 488 2.46 9.73 -14.11
CA LEU A 488 2.44 8.75 -13.02
C LEU A 488 1.54 7.54 -13.38
N GLU A 489 2.01 6.32 -13.06
CA GLU A 489 1.18 5.10 -13.05
C GLU A 489 0.85 4.72 -11.60
N MET A 490 -0.40 4.95 -11.18
CA MET A 490 -0.90 4.65 -9.82
C MET A 490 -1.49 3.23 -9.78
N ALA A 491 -0.77 2.27 -9.21
CA ALA A 491 -1.16 0.87 -9.08
C ALA A 491 -1.83 0.57 -7.73
N VAL A 492 -3.04 0.02 -7.76
CA VAL A 492 -3.89 -0.21 -6.57
C VAL A 492 -4.36 -1.66 -6.49
N PHE A 493 -3.94 -2.39 -5.45
CA PHE A 493 -4.38 -3.76 -5.15
C PHE A 493 -5.65 -3.78 -4.26
N ASP A 494 -6.40 -4.90 -4.27
CA ASP A 494 -7.67 -5.01 -3.52
C ASP A 494 -7.49 -5.13 -2.00
N SER A 495 -6.30 -5.55 -1.55
CA SER A 495 -6.00 -5.78 -0.14
C SER A 495 -4.50 -5.67 0.14
N SER A 496 -4.14 -5.57 1.42
CA SER A 496 -2.77 -5.70 1.89
C SER A 496 -2.17 -7.09 1.59
N ASP A 497 -3.01 -8.12 1.52
CA ASP A 497 -2.60 -9.49 1.20
C ASP A 497 -2.23 -9.65 -0.28
N ASP A 498 -3.04 -9.07 -1.18
CA ASP A 498 -2.73 -8.99 -2.62
C ASP A 498 -1.48 -8.14 -2.89
N TYR A 499 -1.31 -7.02 -2.19
CA TYR A 499 -0.11 -6.20 -2.25
C TYR A 499 1.14 -7.03 -1.90
N GLY A 500 1.11 -7.75 -0.77
CA GLY A 500 2.17 -8.67 -0.34
C GLY A 500 2.40 -9.88 -1.25
N ILE A 501 1.42 -10.26 -2.08
CA ILE A 501 1.57 -11.34 -3.08
C ILE A 501 2.19 -10.81 -4.38
N TYR A 502 1.70 -9.69 -4.91
CA TYR A 502 2.02 -9.28 -6.29
C TYR A 502 2.98 -8.09 -6.41
N ALA A 503 3.01 -7.14 -5.46
CA ALA A 503 3.67 -5.86 -5.71
C ALA A 503 5.20 -5.99 -5.82
N GLY A 504 5.82 -6.79 -4.95
CA GLY A 504 7.24 -7.17 -5.09
C GLY A 504 7.51 -7.90 -6.41
N ALA A 505 6.76 -8.97 -6.68
CA ALA A 505 6.91 -9.76 -7.90
C ALA A 505 6.70 -8.97 -9.21
N ILE A 506 5.87 -7.91 -9.20
CA ILE A 506 5.61 -7.03 -10.36
C ILE A 506 6.62 -5.89 -10.47
N PHE A 507 6.90 -5.16 -9.37
CA PHE A 507 7.64 -3.89 -9.41
C PHE A 507 9.07 -3.98 -8.85
N GLY A 508 9.38 -4.99 -8.04
CA GLY A 508 10.68 -5.16 -7.37
C GLY A 508 10.82 -4.29 -6.12
N ILE A 509 9.76 -4.19 -5.31
CA ILE A 509 9.64 -3.29 -4.14
C ILE A 509 9.45 -4.08 -2.85
N ASP A 510 9.82 -3.50 -1.70
CA ASP A 510 9.42 -4.04 -0.41
C ASP A 510 7.92 -3.76 -0.17
N THR A 511 7.20 -4.69 0.47
CA THR A 511 5.75 -4.60 0.71
C THR A 511 5.39 -4.39 2.19
N ASN A 512 6.36 -4.16 3.07
CA ASN A 512 6.16 -3.84 4.49
C ASN A 512 6.07 -2.31 4.70
N ASN A 513 5.14 -1.69 3.97
CA ASN A 513 4.85 -0.26 3.95
C ASN A 513 3.37 -0.04 3.58
N GLY A 514 2.86 1.19 3.78
CA GLY A 514 1.47 1.54 3.49
C GLY A 514 1.16 1.77 2.01
N GLY A 515 2.02 1.30 1.12
CA GLY A 515 2.22 1.84 -0.21
C GLY A 515 3.59 2.50 -0.34
N MET A 516 3.95 2.88 -1.57
CA MET A 516 5.26 3.43 -1.90
C MET A 516 5.25 4.18 -3.25
N TYR A 517 5.80 5.40 -3.27
CA TYR A 517 6.26 6.06 -4.49
C TYR A 517 7.57 5.41 -5.01
N LEU A 518 7.61 5.16 -6.31
CA LEU A 518 8.66 4.47 -7.04
C LEU A 518 9.04 5.32 -8.26
N GLU A 519 9.95 6.26 -8.05
CA GLU A 519 10.38 7.22 -9.07
C GLU A 519 11.11 6.58 -10.25
N GLY A 520 12.06 5.68 -9.98
CA GLY A 520 12.90 5.04 -10.99
C GLY A 520 14.20 5.80 -11.25
N ASP A 521 14.31 6.39 -12.45
CA ASP A 521 15.44 7.21 -12.92
C ASP A 521 14.85 8.35 -13.75
N PRO A 522 14.51 9.50 -13.16
CA PRO A 522 13.74 10.54 -13.84
C PRO A 522 14.50 11.16 -15.01
N SER A 523 15.83 11.02 -15.04
CA SER A 523 16.66 11.45 -16.17
C SER A 523 16.49 10.57 -17.42
N ALA A 524 16.11 9.30 -17.25
CA ALA A 524 16.09 8.32 -18.34
C ALA A 524 14.89 8.51 -19.29
N PRO A 525 15.10 8.57 -20.63
CA PRO A 525 14.01 8.56 -21.60
C PRO A 525 13.14 7.31 -21.46
N GLY A 526 11.83 7.50 -21.28
CA GLY A 526 10.88 6.40 -21.06
C GLY A 526 10.85 5.88 -19.62
N ASN A 527 11.40 6.62 -18.65
CA ASN A 527 11.14 6.33 -17.24
C ASN A 527 9.63 6.43 -16.93
N GLN A 528 9.19 5.59 -15.99
CA GLN A 528 7.79 5.49 -15.59
C GLN A 528 7.71 5.48 -14.07
N ALA A 529 7.70 6.68 -13.49
CA ALA A 529 7.34 6.91 -12.10
C ALA A 529 6.01 6.22 -11.75
N ARG A 530 5.93 5.65 -10.55
CA ARG A 530 4.78 4.90 -10.06
C ARG A 530 4.45 5.25 -8.64
N PHE A 531 3.17 5.22 -8.29
CA PHE A 531 2.73 5.10 -6.90
C PHE A 531 2.03 3.74 -6.79
N ILE A 532 2.38 2.94 -5.78
CA ILE A 532 1.91 1.57 -5.64
C ILE A 532 1.33 1.40 -4.23
N ALA A 533 0.07 0.98 -4.13
CA ALA A 533 -0.69 0.92 -2.88
C ALA A 533 -1.82 -0.12 -2.95
N TYR A 534 -2.66 -0.17 -1.92
CA TYR A 534 -3.80 -1.07 -1.79
C TYR A 534 -5.02 -0.36 -1.16
N GLU A 535 -6.22 -0.91 -1.34
CA GLU A 535 -7.39 -0.51 -0.56
C GLU A 535 -7.16 -0.81 0.93
N ALA A 536 -7.47 0.13 1.82
CA ALA A 536 -7.47 -0.07 3.26
C ALA A 536 -8.64 -0.98 3.69
N GLU A 537 -8.50 -2.30 3.48
CA GLU A 537 -9.62 -3.25 3.45
C GLU A 537 -10.36 -3.40 4.79
N TRP A 538 -9.75 -2.95 5.89
CA TRP A 538 -10.35 -2.88 7.23
C TRP A 538 -11.39 -1.76 7.40
N LEU A 539 -11.48 -0.82 6.45
CA LEU A 539 -12.50 0.26 6.43
C LEU A 539 -13.79 -0.15 5.70
N ARG A 540 -13.79 -1.31 5.01
CA ARG A 540 -14.94 -1.84 4.26
C ARG A 540 -16.23 -1.85 5.13
N PRO A 541 -17.37 -1.34 4.63
CA PRO A 541 -17.68 -1.04 3.23
C PRO A 541 -17.27 0.37 2.75
N THR A 542 -16.62 1.19 3.57
CA THR A 542 -16.00 2.45 3.10
C THR A 542 -14.75 2.12 2.29
N PHE A 543 -14.61 2.69 1.10
CA PHE A 543 -13.42 2.56 0.27
C PHE A 543 -12.45 3.71 0.54
N GLU A 544 -11.18 3.39 0.76
CA GLU A 544 -10.07 4.33 0.84
C GLU A 544 -8.81 3.64 0.31
N ILE A 545 -7.99 4.33 -0.49
CA ILE A 545 -6.66 3.84 -0.86
C ILE A 545 -5.72 4.22 0.27
N TRP A 546 -5.01 3.25 0.84
CA TRP A 546 -4.16 3.47 1.99
C TRP A 546 -3.02 4.44 1.67
N ASN A 547 -2.76 5.37 2.60
CA ASN A 547 -1.78 6.46 2.49
C ASN A 547 -1.82 7.31 1.20
N LEU A 548 -2.93 7.29 0.43
CA LEU A 548 -3.09 7.96 -0.88
C LEU A 548 -2.52 9.39 -0.91
N THR A 549 -2.93 10.24 0.03
CA THR A 549 -2.53 11.65 0.07
C THR A 549 -1.16 11.90 0.71
N HIS A 550 -0.52 10.89 1.29
CA HIS A 550 0.87 10.97 1.75
C HIS A 550 1.79 10.63 0.56
N GLU A 551 1.60 9.46 -0.03
CA GLU A 551 2.42 8.94 -1.13
C GLU A 551 2.34 9.78 -2.41
N TYR A 552 1.19 10.40 -2.70
CA TYR A 552 1.08 11.32 -3.82
C TYR A 552 1.96 12.58 -3.64
N VAL A 553 2.24 13.00 -2.41
CA VAL A 553 3.17 14.13 -2.16
C VAL A 553 4.61 13.74 -2.47
N HIS A 554 5.05 12.49 -2.22
CA HIS A 554 6.39 12.06 -2.63
C HIS A 554 6.61 12.15 -4.15
N TYR A 555 5.59 11.83 -4.95
CA TYR A 555 5.61 12.07 -6.40
C TYR A 555 5.74 13.56 -6.74
N LEU A 556 4.96 14.42 -6.08
CA LEU A 556 4.96 15.85 -6.35
C LEU A 556 6.27 16.53 -5.92
N ASP A 557 6.81 16.18 -4.74
CA ASP A 557 8.08 16.69 -4.21
C ASP A 557 9.24 16.28 -5.14
N GLY A 558 9.35 15.00 -5.52
CA GLY A 558 10.35 14.52 -6.48
C GLY A 558 10.24 15.14 -7.88
N ARG A 559 9.01 15.36 -8.37
CA ARG A 559 8.79 15.93 -9.72
C ARG A 559 9.00 17.44 -9.80
N PHE A 560 8.63 18.19 -8.76
CA PHE A 560 8.49 19.66 -8.85
C PHE A 560 9.38 20.44 -7.88
N ASP A 561 9.98 19.80 -6.87
CA ASP A 561 10.79 20.47 -5.85
C ASP A 561 12.20 19.87 -5.66
N MET A 562 12.38 18.54 -5.70
CA MET A 562 13.67 17.86 -5.49
C MET A 562 14.31 17.39 -6.81
N TRP A 563 15.50 17.89 -7.14
CA TRP A 563 16.19 17.51 -8.37
C TRP A 563 16.89 16.14 -8.29
N GLY A 564 16.81 15.35 -9.37
CA GLY A 564 17.51 14.07 -9.50
C GLY A 564 16.61 12.90 -9.10
N ASP A 565 17.21 11.78 -8.70
CA ASP A 565 16.47 10.66 -8.11
C ASP A 565 16.50 10.74 -6.56
N PHE A 566 15.69 9.91 -5.91
CA PHE A 566 15.73 9.70 -4.46
C PHE A 566 17.16 9.45 -3.90
N GLN A 567 18.07 8.82 -4.66
CA GLN A 567 19.45 8.61 -4.20
C GLN A 567 20.28 9.91 -4.20
N ALA A 568 20.02 10.85 -5.11
CA ALA A 568 20.58 12.20 -5.06
C ALA A 568 20.09 12.97 -3.82
N ALA A 569 18.77 12.94 -3.57
CA ALA A 569 18.16 13.57 -2.39
C ALA A 569 18.72 13.01 -1.05
N MET A 570 18.98 11.71 -0.99
CA MET A 570 19.48 11.02 0.21
C MET A 570 21.00 11.16 0.45
N GLN A 571 21.74 11.89 -0.38
CA GLN A 571 23.14 12.23 -0.10
C GLN A 571 23.30 13.18 1.11
N GLN A 572 22.21 13.82 1.54
CA GLN A 572 22.16 14.75 2.66
C GLN A 572 21.03 14.37 3.64
N LYS A 573 20.99 15.00 4.82
CA LYS A 573 19.94 14.77 5.82
C LYS A 573 18.63 15.47 5.41
N THR A 574 17.93 14.87 4.46
CA THR A 574 16.68 15.36 3.85
C THR A 574 15.42 14.64 4.33
N VAL A 575 15.54 13.53 5.08
CA VAL A 575 14.40 12.70 5.52
C VAL A 575 13.38 13.47 6.39
N TRP A 576 13.83 14.47 7.15
CA TRP A 576 12.92 15.36 7.90
C TRP A 576 12.01 16.19 7.00
N TRP A 577 12.48 16.54 5.79
CA TRP A 577 11.69 17.15 4.75
C TRP A 577 10.81 16.06 4.12
N VAL A 578 11.40 15.10 3.39
CA VAL A 578 10.65 14.13 2.56
C VAL A 578 9.43 13.52 3.29
N GLU A 579 9.64 12.94 4.47
CA GLU A 579 8.56 12.28 5.23
C GLU A 579 7.68 13.28 5.99
N GLY A 580 8.30 14.32 6.58
CA GLY A 580 7.57 15.36 7.33
C GLY A 580 6.70 16.25 6.45
N PHE A 581 7.06 16.40 5.19
CA PHE A 581 6.41 17.22 4.17
C PHE A 581 5.29 16.46 3.50
N ALA A 582 5.49 15.17 3.19
CA ALA A 582 4.41 14.28 2.80
C ALA A 582 3.31 14.24 3.89
N GLU A 583 3.68 14.09 5.16
CA GLU A 583 2.73 14.21 6.27
C GLU A 583 2.07 15.59 6.34
N TYR A 584 2.84 16.69 6.29
CA TYR A 584 2.29 18.04 6.44
C TYR A 584 1.27 18.37 5.33
N LEU A 585 1.64 18.17 4.07
CA LEU A 585 0.75 18.38 2.92
C LEU A 585 -0.46 17.41 2.94
N SER A 586 -0.26 16.15 3.35
CA SER A 586 -1.35 15.16 3.46
C SER A 586 -2.41 15.54 4.50
N TYR A 587 -1.99 15.92 5.71
CA TYR A 587 -2.91 16.30 6.79
C TYR A 587 -3.57 17.67 6.53
N GLN A 588 -2.83 18.63 5.98
CA GLN A 588 -3.37 19.95 5.62
C GLN A 588 -4.35 19.90 4.45
N TYR A 589 -4.02 19.20 3.35
CA TYR A 589 -4.95 19.03 2.22
C TYR A 589 -6.25 18.34 2.62
N ARG A 590 -6.17 17.30 3.47
CA ARG A 590 -7.35 16.63 4.04
C ARG A 590 -8.07 17.45 5.12
N ASN A 591 -7.48 18.55 5.59
CA ASN A 591 -7.99 19.39 6.67
C ASN A 591 -8.30 18.59 7.95
N VAL A 592 -7.35 17.75 8.38
CA VAL A 592 -7.46 16.90 9.59
C VAL A 592 -6.26 17.11 10.53
N ALA A 593 -6.48 16.90 11.83
CA ALA A 593 -5.42 16.99 12.84
C ALA A 593 -4.54 15.72 12.85
N ASN A 594 -3.23 15.89 13.09
CA ASN A 594 -2.32 14.78 13.37
C ASN A 594 -2.22 14.63 14.91
N ASP A 595 -3.18 13.91 15.50
CA ASP A 595 -3.30 13.75 16.95
C ASP A 595 -2.02 13.14 17.56
N GLY A 596 -1.38 12.22 16.84
CA GLY A 596 -0.08 11.68 17.20
C GLY A 596 1.01 12.76 17.33
N ALA A 597 1.12 13.67 16.37
CA ALA A 597 2.08 14.77 16.41
C ALA A 597 1.72 15.85 17.45
N ILE A 598 0.44 16.14 17.66
CA ILE A 598 -0.04 17.04 18.74
C ILE A 598 0.38 16.48 20.11
N ALA A 599 0.22 15.17 20.33
CA ALA A 599 0.65 14.50 21.55
C ALA A 599 2.19 14.44 21.73
N GLU A 600 2.96 14.51 20.64
CA GLU A 600 4.42 14.67 20.67
C GLU A 600 4.84 16.13 20.95
N ALA A 601 4.15 17.11 20.39
CA ALA A 601 4.40 18.53 20.64
C ALA A 601 4.26 18.87 22.13
N ALA A 602 3.22 18.33 22.78
CA ALA A 602 3.00 18.44 24.22
C ALA A 602 4.16 17.86 25.08
N ARG A 603 5.03 17.01 24.52
CA ARG A 603 6.17 16.39 25.21
C ARG A 603 7.48 17.17 25.01
N GLY A 604 7.57 18.06 24.02
CA GLY A 604 8.74 18.92 23.80
C GLY A 604 10.09 18.19 23.66
N THR A 605 10.08 16.93 23.20
CA THR A 605 11.17 15.97 23.42
C THR A 605 12.44 16.24 22.60
N TYR A 606 12.31 16.75 21.37
CA TYR A 606 13.46 17.02 20.49
C TYR A 606 13.61 18.49 20.13
N ALA A 607 14.85 18.96 20.07
CA ALA A 607 15.23 20.18 19.38
C ALA A 607 15.04 20.02 17.87
N LEU A 608 14.77 21.12 17.15
CA LEU A 608 14.55 21.09 15.70
C LEU A 608 15.83 20.69 14.95
N SER A 609 16.99 21.11 15.44
CA SER A 609 18.31 20.68 14.97
C SER A 609 18.48 19.15 14.98
N THR A 610 17.92 18.48 15.99
CA THR A 610 17.95 17.00 16.12
C THR A 610 17.01 16.34 15.11
N VAL A 611 15.90 16.99 14.76
CA VAL A 611 14.97 16.50 13.73
C VAL A 611 15.55 16.73 12.33
N TYR A 612 16.19 17.88 12.06
CA TYR A 612 16.89 18.13 10.80
C TYR A 612 17.97 17.08 10.49
N ALA A 613 18.59 16.49 11.53
CA ALA A 613 19.59 15.43 11.39
C ALA A 613 19.00 14.04 11.07
N ASN A 614 17.68 13.93 10.86
CA ASN A 614 17.00 12.66 10.57
C ASN A 614 17.55 11.95 9.31
N ASP A 615 17.61 10.64 9.45
CA ASP A 615 17.66 9.61 8.42
C ASP A 615 16.48 8.65 8.66
N TYR A 616 16.28 7.64 7.81
CA TYR A 616 15.24 6.64 8.04
C TYR A 616 15.45 5.91 9.37
N ASP A 617 16.70 5.56 9.70
CA ASP A 617 17.05 4.73 10.86
C ASP A 617 16.76 5.43 12.21
N SER A 618 16.59 6.76 12.21
CA SER A 618 16.22 7.65 13.34
C SER A 618 14.95 7.28 14.14
N GLY A 619 14.18 6.30 13.66
CA GLY A 619 13.01 5.74 14.33
C GLY A 619 11.70 6.42 13.95
N THR A 620 10.67 5.62 13.68
CA THR A 620 9.36 6.02 13.14
C THR A 620 8.78 7.29 13.76
N ASN A 621 8.78 7.39 15.10
CA ASN A 621 8.22 8.56 15.78
C ASN A 621 9.00 9.87 15.50
N ARG A 622 10.33 9.81 15.35
CA ARG A 622 11.16 10.98 15.04
C ARG A 622 11.13 11.34 13.55
N VAL A 623 10.95 10.34 12.68
CA VAL A 623 10.79 10.52 11.24
C VAL A 623 9.46 11.21 10.91
N TYR A 624 8.33 10.57 11.16
CA TYR A 624 7.02 11.04 10.68
C TYR A 624 6.44 12.17 11.53
N ARG A 625 6.21 11.94 12.83
CA ARG A 625 5.53 12.93 13.70
C ARG A 625 6.37 14.16 14.01
N TRP A 626 7.65 13.96 14.34
CA TRP A 626 8.54 15.10 14.55
C TRP A 626 8.96 15.75 13.23
N GLY A 627 9.03 15.03 12.11
CA GLY A 627 9.16 15.59 10.77
C GLY A 627 7.97 16.50 10.42
N TYR A 628 6.74 16.04 10.63
CA TYR A 628 5.51 16.83 10.49
C TYR A 628 5.58 18.12 11.32
N LEU A 629 5.96 18.05 12.60
CA LEU A 629 6.12 19.25 13.44
C LEU A 629 7.21 20.19 12.91
N ALA A 630 8.35 19.65 12.47
CA ALA A 630 9.45 20.41 11.90
C ALA A 630 9.04 21.16 10.62
N VAL A 631 8.39 20.48 9.68
CA VAL A 631 7.92 21.09 8.44
C VAL A 631 6.78 22.08 8.72
N ARG A 632 5.80 21.72 9.56
CA ARG A 632 4.70 22.62 9.95
C ARG A 632 5.23 23.93 10.55
N PHE A 633 6.17 23.86 11.49
CA PHE A 633 6.86 25.04 12.02
C PHE A 633 7.56 25.84 10.92
N MET A 634 8.25 25.16 10.00
CA MET A 634 8.98 25.83 8.93
C MET A 634 8.05 26.58 7.97
N PHE A 635 6.85 26.05 7.69
CA PHE A 635 5.85 26.75 6.88
C PHE A 635 5.20 27.93 7.65
N GLU A 636 4.65 27.69 8.84
CA GLU A 636 3.95 28.72 9.64
C GLU A 636 4.86 29.85 10.13
N GLN A 637 6.09 29.52 10.55
CA GLN A 637 6.97 30.41 11.30
C GLN A 637 8.24 30.80 10.53
N ARG A 638 8.61 30.08 9.46
CA ARG A 638 9.89 30.28 8.73
C ARG A 638 9.76 30.21 7.21
N ARG A 639 8.62 30.64 6.64
CA ARG A 639 8.32 30.55 5.20
C ARG A 639 9.44 31.02 4.26
N ALA A 640 10.17 32.08 4.62
CA ALA A 640 11.34 32.53 3.85
C ALA A 640 12.50 31.53 3.82
N GLN A 641 12.71 30.77 4.90
CA GLN A 641 13.71 29.70 4.96
C GLN A 641 13.27 28.46 4.16
N VAL A 642 11.96 28.15 4.11
CA VAL A 642 11.41 27.13 3.19
C VAL A 642 11.73 27.50 1.75
N ASN A 643 11.46 28.75 1.34
CA ASN A 643 11.76 29.22 -0.01
C ASN A 643 13.27 29.13 -0.33
N ALA A 644 14.15 29.37 0.65
CA ALA A 644 15.60 29.21 0.50
C ALA A 644 16.07 27.73 0.39
N ILE A 645 15.31 26.78 0.94
CA ILE A 645 15.52 25.33 0.76
C ILE A 645 15.07 24.90 -0.65
N LEU A 646 13.86 25.29 -1.06
CA LEU A 646 13.31 24.96 -2.38
C LEU A 646 14.16 25.54 -3.53
N ALA A 647 14.71 26.75 -3.35
CA ALA A 647 15.66 27.35 -4.28
C ALA A 647 16.99 26.59 -4.43
N LYS A 648 17.22 25.54 -3.62
CA LYS A 648 18.40 24.67 -3.67
C LYS A 648 18.07 23.25 -4.09
N PHE A 649 16.93 22.72 -3.66
CA PHE A 649 16.43 21.43 -4.14
C PHE A 649 16.11 21.44 -5.64
N ARG A 650 15.39 22.46 -6.16
CA ARG A 650 14.96 22.53 -7.58
C ARG A 650 16.12 22.52 -8.61
N PRO A 651 17.28 23.16 -8.35
CA PRO A 651 18.46 23.06 -9.22
C PRO A 651 19.49 21.98 -8.81
N GLY A 652 19.23 21.18 -7.76
CA GLY A 652 20.15 20.12 -7.31
C GLY A 652 21.36 20.58 -6.48
N ASP A 653 21.31 21.79 -5.89
CA ASP A 653 22.35 22.30 -4.97
C ASP A 653 22.27 21.66 -3.57
N TYR A 654 22.42 20.34 -3.50
CA TYR A 654 22.44 19.61 -2.24
C TYR A 654 23.66 19.97 -1.37
N SER A 655 24.76 20.40 -1.97
CA SER A 655 25.95 20.95 -1.29
C SER A 655 25.65 22.25 -0.53
N GLY A 656 25.02 23.20 -1.20
CA GLY A 656 24.60 24.47 -0.59
C GLY A 656 23.38 24.30 0.31
N TYR A 657 22.55 23.27 0.12
CA TYR A 657 21.51 22.89 1.07
C TYR A 657 22.13 22.45 2.39
N ALA A 658 23.09 21.52 2.36
CA ALA A 658 23.79 21.06 3.56
C ALA A 658 24.48 22.24 4.29
N THR A 659 25.13 23.13 3.52
CA THR A 659 25.76 24.35 4.04
C THR A 659 24.73 25.30 4.68
N TYR A 660 23.57 25.49 4.07
CA TYR A 660 22.49 26.33 4.58
C TYR A 660 21.84 25.75 5.84
N MET A 661 21.54 24.44 5.85
CA MET A 661 20.98 23.74 7.00
C MET A 661 21.95 23.74 8.20
N ALA A 662 23.26 23.63 7.97
CA ALA A 662 24.26 23.80 9.02
C ALA A 662 24.23 25.22 9.62
N GLY A 663 24.00 26.25 8.79
CA GLY A 663 23.86 27.64 9.22
C GLY A 663 22.58 27.92 10.03
N ILE A 664 21.44 27.37 9.64
CA ILE A 664 20.17 27.59 10.36
C ILE A 664 19.90 26.59 11.49
N GLY A 665 20.68 25.52 11.61
CA GLY A 665 20.38 24.32 12.41
C GLY A 665 19.89 24.61 13.83
N GLN A 666 20.70 25.29 14.64
CA GLN A 666 20.32 25.66 16.02
C GLN A 666 19.52 26.97 16.12
N SER A 667 19.54 27.81 15.07
CA SER A 667 18.93 29.15 15.10
C SER A 667 17.41 29.14 15.31
N ASN A 668 16.78 28.01 15.00
CA ASN A 668 15.33 27.80 15.13
C ASN A 668 14.92 27.09 16.44
N ASP A 669 15.83 26.44 17.17
CA ASP A 669 15.49 25.55 18.29
C ASP A 669 14.68 26.24 19.40
N ALA A 670 15.11 27.45 19.79
CA ALA A 670 14.43 28.21 20.84
C ALA A 670 13.00 28.61 20.43
N ALA A 671 12.79 28.97 19.15
CA ALA A 671 11.49 29.37 18.64
C ALA A 671 10.57 28.16 18.37
N PHE A 672 11.12 27.04 17.89
CA PHE A 672 10.39 25.78 17.75
C PHE A 672 9.87 25.33 19.12
N LYS A 673 10.75 25.30 20.14
CA LYS A 673 10.39 24.95 21.51
C LYS A 673 9.32 25.88 22.12
N ALA A 674 9.30 27.16 21.74
CA ALA A 674 8.28 28.11 22.16
C ALA A 674 6.93 27.96 21.41
N TRP A 675 6.95 27.43 20.18
CA TRP A 675 5.76 27.20 19.35
C TRP A 675 5.05 25.87 19.65
N LEU A 676 5.77 24.81 20.04
CA LEU A 676 5.19 23.49 20.34
C LEU A 676 3.99 23.49 21.33
N PRO A 677 3.98 24.29 22.43
CA PRO A 677 2.81 24.38 23.30
C PRO A 677 1.53 24.83 22.58
N CYS A 678 1.65 25.71 21.58
CA CYS A 678 0.52 26.21 20.79
C CYS A 678 0.03 25.21 19.73
N VAL A 679 0.82 24.19 19.42
CA VAL A 679 0.36 23.01 18.65
C VAL A 679 -0.40 22.04 19.54
N ALA A 680 0.01 21.92 20.82
CA ALA A 680 -0.64 21.08 21.81
C ALA A 680 -1.97 21.66 22.30
N ASP A 681 -2.03 22.98 22.51
CA ASP A 681 -3.24 23.74 22.87
C ASP A 681 -3.26 25.09 22.13
N PRO A 682 -3.93 25.18 20.96
CA PRO A 682 -4.10 26.43 20.22
C PRO A 682 -4.90 27.51 20.96
N ALA A 683 -5.65 27.16 22.02
CA ALA A 683 -6.37 28.11 22.87
C ALA A 683 -5.53 28.59 24.07
N GLY A 684 -4.29 28.10 24.20
CA GLY A 684 -3.38 28.42 25.30
C GLY A 684 -2.96 29.89 25.35
N SER A 685 -2.85 30.44 26.57
CA SER A 685 -2.39 31.80 26.76
C SER A 685 -0.89 31.94 26.46
N GLY A 686 -0.54 32.96 25.67
CA GLY A 686 0.84 33.20 25.21
C GLY A 686 1.12 32.80 23.76
N CYS A 687 0.13 32.25 23.03
CA CYS A 687 0.26 31.87 21.63
C CYS A 687 0.24 33.06 20.64
N THR A 688 1.18 33.99 20.80
CA THR A 688 1.40 35.14 19.90
C THR A 688 2.28 34.79 18.68
N GLY A 689 2.01 33.62 18.08
CA GLY A 689 2.73 33.10 16.90
C GLY A 689 1.98 33.36 15.60
N THR A 690 2.39 34.40 14.88
CA THR A 690 1.77 34.90 13.63
C THR A 690 0.36 35.50 13.83
N PRO A 691 0.04 36.69 13.27
CA PRO A 691 -1.35 37.15 13.20
C PRO A 691 -2.15 36.23 12.28
N ASN A 692 -3.30 35.74 12.76
CA ASN A 692 -4.15 34.81 12.03
C ASN A 692 -4.53 35.34 10.65
N GLN A 693 -4.23 34.61 9.57
CA GLN A 693 -4.73 34.89 8.24
C GLN A 693 -6.16 34.32 8.14
N PRO A 694 -7.19 35.12 7.80
CA PRO A 694 -8.50 34.55 7.52
C PRO A 694 -8.43 33.53 6.37
N PRO A 695 -9.11 32.38 6.47
CA PRO A 695 -9.02 31.30 5.47
C PRO A 695 -9.46 31.78 4.09
N THR A 696 -8.92 31.20 3.03
CA THR A 696 -9.43 31.42 1.67
C THR A 696 -10.62 30.51 1.41
N ALA A 697 -11.84 31.03 1.59
CA ALA A 697 -13.07 30.33 1.25
C ALA A 697 -13.17 30.05 -0.27
N ASN A 698 -13.50 28.82 -0.67
CA ASN A 698 -13.71 28.40 -2.05
C ASN A 698 -14.41 27.02 -2.07
N PHE A 699 -15.10 26.70 -3.17
CA PHE A 699 -15.71 25.37 -3.38
C PHE A 699 -15.88 25.05 -4.86
N SER A 700 -16.03 23.77 -5.18
CA SER A 700 -16.44 23.29 -6.51
C SER A 700 -17.82 22.61 -6.45
N VAL A 701 -18.45 22.43 -7.62
CA VAL A 701 -19.82 21.91 -7.74
C VAL A 701 -19.93 20.93 -8.90
N ALA A 702 -20.71 19.87 -8.70
CA ALA A 702 -21.09 18.92 -9.74
C ALA A 702 -22.61 18.75 -9.72
N ALA A 703 -23.29 19.19 -10.79
CA ALA A 703 -24.75 19.15 -10.91
C ALA A 703 -25.20 18.07 -11.90
N SER A 704 -26.19 17.28 -11.51
CA SER A 704 -26.85 16.26 -12.33
C SER A 704 -28.37 16.39 -12.16
N GLY A 705 -29.00 17.09 -13.09
CA GLY A 705 -30.41 17.44 -12.99
C GLY A 705 -30.66 18.44 -11.85
N LEU A 706 -31.49 18.02 -10.88
CA LEU A 706 -31.81 18.79 -9.66
C LEU A 706 -30.86 18.48 -8.49
N SER A 707 -30.02 17.45 -8.60
CA SER A 707 -29.10 17.04 -7.54
C SER A 707 -27.71 17.64 -7.79
N VAL A 708 -27.11 18.19 -6.73
CA VAL A 708 -25.81 18.87 -6.77
C VAL A 708 -24.95 18.37 -5.62
N SER A 709 -23.76 17.87 -5.92
CA SER A 709 -22.72 17.64 -4.94
C SER A 709 -21.82 18.88 -4.86
N PHE A 710 -21.54 19.32 -3.64
CA PHE A 710 -20.59 20.38 -3.35
C PHE A 710 -19.32 19.77 -2.75
N THR A 711 -18.17 20.29 -3.16
CA THR A 711 -16.89 19.94 -2.56
C THR A 711 -16.25 21.22 -2.05
N ASP A 712 -16.02 21.28 -0.74
CA ASP A 712 -15.22 22.32 -0.13
C ASP A 712 -13.79 22.26 -0.68
N THR A 713 -13.30 23.40 -1.17
CA THR A 713 -11.91 23.55 -1.63
C THR A 713 -11.26 24.78 -0.99
N SER A 714 -11.73 25.18 0.19
CA SER A 714 -11.14 26.26 0.96
C SER A 714 -9.88 25.81 1.68
N SER A 715 -8.99 26.76 1.90
CA SER A 715 -7.66 26.53 2.47
C SER A 715 -7.34 27.59 3.52
N ASP A 716 -6.68 27.16 4.57
CA ASP A 716 -6.02 28.03 5.55
C ASP A 716 -4.51 27.98 5.31
N SER A 717 -3.79 29.05 5.64
CA SER A 717 -2.34 29.20 5.44
C SER A 717 -1.51 29.19 6.73
N ASP A 718 -2.12 29.45 7.89
CA ASP A 718 -1.45 29.36 9.20
C ASP A 718 -2.29 28.64 10.29
N GLY A 719 -3.45 28.10 9.93
CA GLY A 719 -4.32 27.28 10.76
C GLY A 719 -4.93 26.09 10.01
N ARG A 720 -6.20 25.77 10.30
CA ARG A 720 -7.05 24.79 9.61
C ARG A 720 -8.54 25.15 9.77
N ILE A 721 -9.40 24.73 8.84
CA ILE A 721 -10.84 25.03 8.88
C ILE A 721 -11.58 24.07 9.84
N VAL A 722 -12.08 24.60 10.96
CA VAL A 722 -12.79 23.83 12.01
C VAL A 722 -14.30 23.84 11.87
N ALA A 723 -14.88 24.87 11.25
CA ALA A 723 -16.33 24.96 11.05
C ALA A 723 -16.69 25.41 9.63
N ARG A 724 -17.88 24.96 9.20
CA ARG A 724 -18.42 25.17 7.85
C ARG A 724 -19.92 25.44 7.96
N SER A 725 -20.41 26.39 7.17
CA SER A 725 -21.82 26.73 7.06
C SER A 725 -22.18 26.97 5.60
N TRP A 726 -22.99 26.08 5.04
CA TRP A 726 -23.54 26.19 3.69
C TRP A 726 -24.94 26.79 3.73
N SER A 727 -25.23 27.70 2.81
CA SER A 727 -26.58 28.11 2.44
C SER A 727 -26.80 27.83 0.96
N PHE A 728 -27.84 27.05 0.62
CA PHE A 728 -28.06 26.56 -0.74
C PHE A 728 -28.89 27.50 -1.63
N GLY A 729 -29.25 28.68 -1.14
CA GLY A 729 -30.04 29.67 -1.88
C GLY A 729 -31.54 29.39 -1.97
N ASP A 730 -32.02 28.26 -1.43
CA ASP A 730 -33.44 27.89 -1.34
C ASP A 730 -33.99 27.90 0.10
N GLY A 731 -33.25 28.50 1.03
CA GLY A 731 -33.57 28.52 2.47
C GLY A 731 -33.04 27.31 3.26
N SER A 732 -32.49 26.28 2.61
CA SER A 732 -31.84 25.15 3.30
C SER A 732 -30.33 25.33 3.46
N SER A 733 -29.76 24.63 4.44
CA SER A 733 -28.36 24.77 4.87
C SER A 733 -27.70 23.42 5.21
N SER A 734 -26.38 23.42 5.43
CA SER A 734 -25.63 22.26 5.94
C SER A 734 -24.35 22.68 6.66
N THR A 735 -23.84 21.82 7.54
CA THR A 735 -22.52 21.96 8.20
C THR A 735 -21.53 20.86 7.77
N ALA A 736 -21.92 19.97 6.85
CA ALA A 736 -21.05 18.93 6.34
C ALA A 736 -19.90 19.51 5.49
N ALA A 737 -18.78 18.80 5.41
CA ALA A 737 -17.65 19.22 4.56
C ALA A 737 -18.04 19.27 3.07
N ASN A 738 -18.56 18.16 2.55
CA ASN A 738 -18.91 17.98 1.14
C ASN A 738 -20.39 17.57 1.02
N PRO A 739 -21.36 18.50 1.15
CA PRO A 739 -22.77 18.15 1.17
C PRO A 739 -23.32 17.83 -0.23
N SER A 740 -24.32 16.94 -0.27
CA SER A 740 -25.18 16.72 -1.44
C SER A 740 -26.55 17.37 -1.21
N LYS A 741 -27.00 18.20 -2.16
CA LYS A 741 -28.32 18.87 -2.16
C LYS A 741 -29.15 18.34 -3.31
N THR A 742 -30.46 18.19 -3.12
CA THR A 742 -31.42 18.15 -4.23
C THR A 742 -32.38 19.31 -4.10
N TYR A 743 -32.58 20.04 -5.20
CA TYR A 743 -33.50 21.17 -5.30
C TYR A 743 -34.90 20.71 -5.69
N ALA A 744 -35.92 21.46 -5.29
CA ALA A 744 -37.33 21.11 -5.56
C ALA A 744 -37.79 21.45 -7.00
N ALA A 745 -37.08 22.34 -7.69
CA ALA A 745 -37.39 22.79 -9.04
C ALA A 745 -36.11 23.17 -9.80
N GLY A 746 -36.20 23.27 -11.12
CA GLY A 746 -35.14 23.89 -11.94
C GLY A 746 -35.08 25.40 -11.71
N GLY A 747 -33.87 25.97 -11.69
CA GLY A 747 -33.66 27.38 -11.41
C GLY A 747 -32.19 27.74 -11.20
N SER A 748 -31.93 29.04 -11.00
CA SER A 748 -30.62 29.54 -10.57
C SER A 748 -30.64 29.81 -9.06
N TYR A 749 -29.66 29.27 -8.35
CA TYR A 749 -29.55 29.36 -6.89
C TYR A 749 -28.19 29.94 -6.49
N THR A 750 -28.21 30.92 -5.59
CA THR A 750 -26.99 31.51 -5.02
C THR A 750 -26.57 30.68 -3.82
N VAL A 751 -25.52 29.86 -3.98
CA VAL A 751 -24.95 29.05 -2.91
C VAL A 751 -23.82 29.82 -2.26
N THR A 752 -23.79 29.87 -0.94
CA THR A 752 -22.61 30.38 -0.21
C THR A 752 -22.10 29.37 0.81
N LEU A 753 -20.78 29.31 0.92
CA LEU A 753 -20.04 28.57 1.94
C LEU A 753 -19.30 29.61 2.80
N THR A 754 -19.60 29.64 4.08
CA THR A 754 -18.79 30.33 5.10
C THR A 754 -17.96 29.29 5.85
N VAL A 755 -16.67 29.58 6.03
CA VAL A 755 -15.72 28.74 6.78
C VAL A 755 -15.10 29.50 7.94
N THR A 756 -14.67 28.77 8.98
CA THR A 756 -14.02 29.29 10.19
C THR A 756 -12.73 28.52 10.45
N ASP A 757 -11.64 29.23 10.72
CA ASP A 757 -10.34 28.65 11.09
C ASP A 757 -10.25 28.26 12.59
N ASP A 758 -9.17 27.56 12.99
CA ASP A 758 -8.95 27.13 14.38
C ASP A 758 -8.53 28.25 15.35
N ARG A 759 -8.40 29.49 14.87
CA ARG A 759 -8.21 30.70 15.68
C ARG A 759 -9.43 31.63 15.68
N GLY A 760 -10.51 31.25 14.98
CA GLY A 760 -11.83 31.88 15.00
C GLY A 760 -12.10 32.97 13.94
N ALA A 761 -11.19 33.26 12.99
CA ALA A 761 -11.56 34.13 11.87
C ALA A 761 -12.34 33.36 10.79
N THR A 762 -12.91 34.10 9.84
CA THR A 762 -13.87 33.54 8.87
C THR A 762 -13.71 34.15 7.48
N ALA A 763 -14.13 33.39 6.48
CA ALA A 763 -14.30 33.87 5.12
C ALA A 763 -15.50 33.21 4.45
N THR A 764 -15.97 33.79 3.34
CA THR A 764 -17.14 33.31 2.61
C THR A 764 -16.89 33.30 1.11
N ALA A 765 -17.26 32.20 0.46
CA ALA A 765 -17.33 32.07 -0.98
C ALA A 765 -18.80 31.98 -1.42
N THR A 766 -19.15 32.63 -2.52
CA THR A 766 -20.50 32.60 -3.09
C THR A 766 -20.41 32.28 -4.58
N ARG A 767 -21.25 31.35 -5.06
CA ARG A 767 -21.39 31.01 -6.49
C ARG A 767 -22.87 30.88 -6.85
N SER A 768 -23.26 31.45 -7.98
CA SER A 768 -24.55 31.13 -8.60
C SER A 768 -24.40 29.81 -9.36
N ILE A 769 -25.31 28.87 -9.10
CA ILE A 769 -25.40 27.60 -9.84
C ILE A 769 -26.75 27.52 -10.52
N SER A 770 -26.81 26.91 -11.71
CA SER A 770 -28.07 26.60 -12.39
C SER A 770 -28.32 25.10 -12.36
N VAL A 771 -29.50 24.70 -11.87
CA VAL A 771 -29.99 23.32 -11.92
C VAL A 771 -31.19 23.24 -12.86
N SER A 772 -31.33 22.12 -13.55
CA SER A 772 -32.41 21.91 -14.51
C SER A 772 -33.08 20.58 -14.22
N GLU A 773 -34.41 20.52 -14.35
CA GLU A 773 -35.09 19.22 -14.28
C GLU A 773 -34.56 18.33 -15.41
N PRO A 774 -34.26 17.04 -15.17
CA PRO A 774 -33.91 16.12 -16.24
C PRO A 774 -34.96 16.15 -17.36
N GLY A 775 -34.47 16.25 -18.60
CA GLY A 775 -35.30 16.23 -19.79
C GLY A 775 -36.06 14.91 -19.87
N LEU A 776 -37.40 14.99 -19.84
CA LEU A 776 -38.23 13.79 -19.84
C LEU A 776 -38.09 13.03 -21.18
N PRO A 777 -37.97 11.69 -21.14
CA PRO A 777 -37.95 10.85 -22.33
C PRO A 777 -39.29 10.91 -23.07
N GLU A 778 -39.29 10.56 -24.35
CA GLU A 778 -40.51 10.48 -25.13
C GLU A 778 -41.40 9.30 -24.67
N CYS A 779 -42.71 9.51 -24.58
CA CYS A 779 -43.64 8.51 -24.07
C CYS A 779 -43.73 7.27 -24.99
N SER A 780 -43.70 6.08 -24.41
CA SER A 780 -43.66 4.80 -25.15
C SER A 780 -45.01 4.28 -25.64
N GLY A 781 -46.10 4.99 -25.40
CA GLY A 781 -47.45 4.57 -25.85
C GLY A 781 -47.60 4.62 -27.37
N GLY A 782 -48.41 3.72 -27.94
CA GLY A 782 -48.66 3.66 -29.39
C GLY A 782 -49.52 4.81 -29.94
N ASP A 783 -50.38 5.42 -29.12
CA ASP A 783 -51.08 6.65 -29.47
C ASP A 783 -50.22 7.87 -29.09
N ALA A 784 -49.93 8.73 -30.07
CA ALA A 784 -49.15 9.95 -29.90
C ALA A 784 -49.77 10.97 -28.92
N ARG A 785 -51.05 10.80 -28.56
CA ARG A 785 -51.77 11.60 -27.56
C ARG A 785 -51.60 11.07 -26.14
N THR A 786 -51.18 9.81 -25.97
CA THR A 786 -50.96 9.24 -24.63
C THR A 786 -49.73 9.88 -23.98
N LEU A 787 -49.94 10.55 -22.85
CA LEU A 787 -48.93 10.89 -21.86
C LEU A 787 -48.88 9.79 -20.79
N GLY A 788 -47.74 9.66 -20.12
CA GLY A 788 -47.51 8.66 -19.09
C GLY A 788 -46.60 9.19 -17.98
N ARG A 789 -46.19 8.32 -17.08
CA ARG A 789 -45.41 8.69 -15.89
C ARG A 789 -44.02 9.20 -16.28
N ASN A 790 -43.74 10.48 -16.02
CA ASN A 790 -42.44 11.12 -16.27
C ASN A 790 -41.94 10.95 -17.72
N CYS A 791 -42.80 11.29 -18.69
CA CYS A 791 -42.45 11.32 -20.11
C CYS A 791 -43.08 12.52 -20.84
N SER A 792 -42.70 12.73 -22.10
CA SER A 792 -43.24 13.78 -22.97
C SER A 792 -43.82 13.28 -24.29
N ARG A 793 -44.60 14.15 -24.92
CA ARG A 793 -44.90 14.15 -26.35
C ARG A 793 -44.27 15.38 -26.99
N SER A 794 -43.39 15.16 -27.96
CA SER A 794 -42.68 16.19 -28.70
C SER A 794 -43.41 16.52 -30.01
N ASN A 795 -43.11 17.68 -30.61
CA ASN A 795 -43.67 18.13 -31.90
C ASN A 795 -45.20 18.29 -31.94
N ALA A 796 -45.83 18.65 -30.81
CA ALA A 796 -47.22 19.09 -30.81
C ALA A 796 -47.38 20.36 -31.66
N ALA A 797 -48.44 20.41 -32.46
CA ALA A 797 -48.78 21.52 -33.34
C ALA A 797 -50.30 21.68 -33.46
N ALA A 798 -50.78 22.91 -33.62
CA ALA A 798 -52.17 23.20 -33.96
C ALA A 798 -52.29 24.56 -34.67
N SER A 799 -53.24 24.66 -35.61
CA SER A 799 -53.61 25.93 -36.25
C SER A 799 -54.38 26.82 -35.28
N ALA A 800 -54.28 28.14 -35.42
CA ALA A 800 -54.94 29.10 -34.52
C ALA A 800 -56.44 28.77 -34.30
N GLY A 801 -56.90 28.87 -33.05
CA GLY A 801 -58.27 28.50 -32.63
C GLY A 801 -58.54 26.99 -32.49
N ASN A 802 -57.58 26.12 -32.80
CA ASN A 802 -57.70 24.67 -32.66
C ASN A 802 -56.91 24.15 -31.44
N TYR A 803 -56.96 22.84 -31.21
CA TYR A 803 -56.32 22.19 -30.06
C TYR A 803 -55.44 21.01 -30.49
N ALA A 804 -54.33 20.80 -29.79
CA ALA A 804 -53.67 19.49 -29.71
C ALA A 804 -54.12 18.79 -28.42
N TYR A 805 -54.54 17.53 -28.52
CA TYR A 805 -55.19 16.79 -27.44
C TYR A 805 -54.32 15.66 -26.91
N PHE A 806 -54.17 15.59 -25.58
CA PHE A 806 -53.38 14.56 -24.87
C PHE A 806 -54.15 13.99 -23.68
N TYR A 807 -53.84 12.76 -23.26
CA TYR A 807 -54.49 12.13 -22.11
C TYR A 807 -53.53 11.18 -21.37
N LEU A 808 -53.78 10.99 -20.08
CA LEU A 808 -53.04 10.05 -19.23
C LEU A 808 -54.00 9.33 -18.27
N TYR A 809 -53.56 8.18 -17.76
CA TYR A 809 -54.23 7.49 -16.66
C TYR A 809 -53.40 7.64 -15.37
N LEU A 810 -54.03 8.18 -14.33
CA LEU A 810 -53.45 8.28 -12.99
C LEU A 810 -53.84 7.06 -12.14
N PRO A 811 -52.87 6.35 -11.53
CA PRO A 811 -53.15 5.39 -10.48
C PRO A 811 -53.60 6.10 -9.19
N ALA A 812 -54.19 5.35 -8.26
CA ALA A 812 -54.50 5.86 -6.93
C ALA A 812 -53.24 6.16 -6.11
N GLY A 813 -53.32 7.16 -5.22
CA GLY A 813 -52.22 7.55 -4.33
C GLY A 813 -51.19 8.53 -4.91
N VAL A 814 -51.44 9.09 -6.10
CA VAL A 814 -50.62 10.19 -6.65
C VAL A 814 -50.81 11.44 -5.80
N SER A 815 -49.73 11.93 -5.17
CA SER A 815 -49.74 13.14 -4.34
C SER A 815 -49.70 14.44 -5.15
N GLN A 816 -49.18 14.41 -6.37
CA GLN A 816 -49.17 15.55 -7.29
C GLN A 816 -49.06 15.08 -8.74
N LEU A 817 -49.88 15.67 -9.64
CA LEU A 817 -49.65 15.65 -11.08
C LEU A 817 -49.20 17.05 -11.51
N ARG A 818 -48.16 17.14 -12.34
CA ARG A 818 -47.82 18.35 -13.10
C ARG A 818 -47.86 18.07 -14.59
N ILE A 819 -48.50 18.97 -15.35
CA ILE A 819 -48.51 19.00 -16.81
C ILE A 819 -47.80 20.29 -17.26
N ASP A 820 -46.84 20.17 -18.15
CA ASP A 820 -46.05 21.29 -18.68
C ASP A 820 -46.13 21.35 -20.22
N THR A 821 -46.13 22.55 -20.79
CA THR A 821 -45.75 22.79 -22.21
C THR A 821 -44.45 23.60 -22.28
N ALA A 822 -43.63 23.32 -23.29
CA ALA A 822 -42.37 24.04 -23.53
C ALA A 822 -41.93 23.99 -25.00
N GLY A 823 -41.14 24.98 -25.42
CA GLY A 823 -40.47 25.01 -26.73
C GLY A 823 -41.40 25.30 -27.91
N GLY A 824 -40.90 25.05 -29.13
CA GLY A 824 -41.64 25.35 -30.36
C GLY A 824 -41.81 26.85 -30.65
N SER A 825 -42.64 27.16 -31.64
CA SER A 825 -43.07 28.52 -32.00
C SER A 825 -44.58 28.69 -31.74
N GLY A 826 -45.07 29.93 -31.63
CA GLY A 826 -46.50 30.24 -31.49
C GLY A 826 -46.90 30.72 -30.09
N ASN A 827 -48.19 30.53 -29.75
CA ASN A 827 -48.76 30.82 -28.43
C ASN A 827 -49.79 29.73 -28.08
N ALA A 828 -49.57 28.99 -26.99
CA ALA A 828 -50.19 27.70 -26.73
C ALA A 828 -50.72 27.58 -25.29
N ASP A 829 -52.00 27.90 -25.07
CA ASP A 829 -52.64 27.80 -23.74
C ASP A 829 -52.84 26.33 -23.33
N LEU A 830 -52.65 26.02 -22.05
CA LEU A 830 -52.82 24.68 -21.48
C LEU A 830 -54.11 24.56 -20.66
N TYR A 831 -54.97 23.61 -20.99
CA TYR A 831 -56.20 23.28 -20.27
C TYR A 831 -56.21 21.81 -19.83
N VAL A 832 -56.70 21.52 -18.62
CA VAL A 832 -56.71 20.17 -18.02
C VAL A 832 -58.03 19.89 -17.29
N SER A 833 -58.55 18.68 -17.45
CA SER A 833 -59.73 18.14 -16.74
C SER A 833 -59.62 16.64 -16.47
N ALA A 834 -60.03 16.19 -15.29
CA ALA A 834 -60.33 14.79 -15.02
C ALA A 834 -61.71 14.41 -15.61
N GLY A 835 -61.80 13.24 -16.24
CA GLY A 835 -63.07 12.66 -16.72
C GLY A 835 -63.57 13.09 -18.10
N ASN A 836 -63.33 14.34 -18.53
CA ASN A 836 -63.73 14.82 -19.87
C ASN A 836 -62.63 15.65 -20.56
N TRP A 837 -62.67 15.68 -21.91
CA TRP A 837 -61.84 16.60 -22.70
C TRP A 837 -62.14 18.06 -22.35
N PRO A 838 -61.11 18.88 -22.01
CA PRO A 838 -61.30 20.30 -21.75
C PRO A 838 -61.32 21.14 -23.04
N SER A 839 -61.88 22.34 -22.92
CA SER A 839 -61.88 23.41 -23.93
C SER A 839 -61.61 24.77 -23.25
N ARG A 840 -61.62 25.86 -24.01
CA ARG A 840 -61.46 27.22 -23.45
C ARG A 840 -62.60 27.59 -22.49
N ASP A 841 -63.78 27.01 -22.70
CA ASP A 841 -65.03 27.36 -22.03
C ASP A 841 -65.46 26.30 -21.00
N SER A 842 -64.75 25.15 -20.93
CA SER A 842 -64.98 24.09 -19.94
C SER A 842 -63.68 23.35 -19.60
N TYR A 843 -63.14 23.62 -18.41
CA TYR A 843 -61.89 23.05 -17.89
C TYR A 843 -61.91 23.05 -16.35
N GLN A 844 -61.10 22.20 -15.71
CA GLN A 844 -60.91 22.24 -14.25
C GLN A 844 -59.68 23.09 -13.87
N TYR A 845 -58.61 23.01 -14.66
CA TYR A 845 -57.38 23.76 -14.47
C TYR A 845 -56.91 24.37 -15.80
N ARG A 846 -56.25 25.53 -15.75
CA ARG A 846 -55.62 26.14 -16.93
C ARG A 846 -54.32 26.88 -16.59
N SER A 847 -53.49 27.09 -17.60
CA SER A 847 -52.40 28.06 -17.64
C SER A 847 -52.40 28.69 -19.04
N ALA A 848 -52.30 30.01 -19.14
CA ALA A 848 -52.45 30.77 -20.37
C ALA A 848 -51.67 32.08 -20.28
N LYS A 849 -50.35 32.00 -20.53
CA LYS A 849 -49.43 33.15 -20.57
C LYS A 849 -49.16 33.50 -22.04
N ALA A 850 -48.17 34.36 -22.28
CA ALA A 850 -47.67 34.61 -23.63
C ALA A 850 -46.53 33.64 -23.97
N GLY A 851 -46.74 32.79 -24.96
CA GLY A 851 -45.77 31.83 -25.50
C GLY A 851 -46.26 30.38 -25.37
N ASN A 852 -45.31 29.45 -25.27
CA ASN A 852 -45.58 28.01 -25.18
C ASN A 852 -45.08 27.43 -23.85
N ALA A 853 -45.04 28.23 -22.77
CA ALA A 853 -44.35 27.92 -21.51
C ALA A 853 -45.35 27.78 -20.33
N GLU A 854 -46.31 26.88 -20.51
CA GLU A 854 -47.41 26.67 -19.56
C GLU A 854 -47.13 25.56 -18.56
N SER A 855 -47.71 25.69 -17.37
CA SER A 855 -47.63 24.70 -16.31
C SER A 855 -48.94 24.66 -15.53
N VAL A 856 -49.49 23.46 -15.35
CA VAL A 856 -50.62 23.16 -14.47
C VAL A 856 -50.16 22.13 -13.44
N THR A 857 -50.30 22.44 -12.16
CA THR A 857 -49.99 21.53 -11.06
C THR A 857 -51.25 21.25 -10.25
N ILE A 858 -51.54 19.96 -10.03
CA ILE A 858 -52.72 19.46 -9.32
C ILE A 858 -52.21 18.65 -8.13
N ALA A 859 -52.51 19.10 -6.91
CA ALA A 859 -52.21 18.37 -5.68
C ALA A 859 -53.30 17.32 -5.41
N ASN A 860 -52.90 16.12 -4.96
CA ASN A 860 -53.74 14.97 -4.65
C ASN A 860 -54.84 14.67 -5.72
N PRO A 861 -54.48 14.55 -7.02
CA PRO A 861 -55.46 14.29 -8.06
C PRO A 861 -56.18 12.93 -7.88
N PRO A 862 -57.46 12.82 -8.28
CA PRO A 862 -58.18 11.56 -8.25
C PRO A 862 -57.61 10.55 -9.27
N ALA A 863 -57.72 9.26 -8.95
CA ALA A 863 -57.37 8.18 -9.87
C ALA A 863 -58.31 8.16 -11.09
N GLY A 864 -57.79 7.77 -12.26
CA GLY A 864 -58.55 7.68 -13.51
C GLY A 864 -57.95 8.50 -14.65
N TYR A 865 -58.76 8.79 -15.67
CA TYR A 865 -58.31 9.52 -16.85
C TYR A 865 -58.29 11.03 -16.62
N VAL A 866 -57.13 11.63 -16.89
CA VAL A 866 -56.94 13.09 -17.01
C VAL A 866 -56.72 13.41 -18.48
N TYR A 867 -57.47 14.39 -18.96
CA TYR A 867 -57.44 14.90 -20.32
C TYR A 867 -56.83 16.30 -20.35
N VAL A 868 -56.06 16.56 -21.40
CA VAL A 868 -55.26 17.76 -21.61
C VAL A 868 -55.56 18.29 -23.01
N ALA A 869 -55.82 19.59 -23.12
CA ALA A 869 -55.97 20.27 -24.39
C ALA A 869 -55.02 21.46 -24.45
N VAL A 870 -54.18 21.52 -25.48
CA VAL A 870 -53.26 22.62 -25.74
C VAL A 870 -53.84 23.45 -26.87
N HIS A 871 -54.38 24.62 -26.53
CA HIS A 871 -55.10 25.51 -27.44
C HIS A 871 -54.16 26.48 -28.16
N ALA A 872 -54.34 26.63 -29.47
CA ALA A 872 -53.58 27.56 -30.29
C ALA A 872 -54.15 28.99 -30.23
N ALA A 873 -53.78 29.76 -29.20
CA ALA A 873 -54.05 31.20 -29.15
C ALA A 873 -53.40 31.94 -30.34
N SER A 874 -52.26 31.43 -30.82
CA SER A 874 -51.84 31.56 -32.22
C SER A 874 -51.33 30.21 -32.71
N ALA A 875 -51.18 30.02 -34.03
CA ALA A 875 -50.75 28.74 -34.57
C ALA A 875 -49.37 28.34 -33.99
N PHE A 876 -49.29 27.15 -33.39
CA PHE A 876 -48.06 26.64 -32.77
C PHE A 876 -47.56 25.37 -33.44
N SER A 877 -46.25 25.13 -33.32
CA SER A 877 -45.57 23.93 -33.83
C SER A 877 -44.28 23.67 -33.05
N GLY A 878 -43.87 22.40 -32.97
CA GLY A 878 -42.65 22.00 -32.24
C GLY A 878 -42.78 22.03 -30.72
N VAL A 879 -44.00 22.15 -30.17
CA VAL A 879 -44.23 22.22 -28.71
C VAL A 879 -44.04 20.83 -28.09
N LYS A 880 -43.32 20.76 -26.97
CA LYS A 880 -43.22 19.57 -26.11
C LYS A 880 -44.28 19.68 -25.01
N VAL A 881 -45.07 18.63 -24.83
CA VAL A 881 -46.06 18.48 -23.76
C VAL A 881 -45.59 17.36 -22.82
N SER A 882 -45.65 17.55 -21.51
CA SER A 882 -45.05 16.63 -20.54
C SER A 882 -45.94 16.35 -19.34
N ALA A 883 -45.80 15.17 -18.73
CA ALA A 883 -46.48 14.81 -17.49
C ALA A 883 -45.49 14.27 -16.45
N ARG A 884 -45.61 14.75 -15.20
CA ARG A 884 -44.81 14.31 -14.04
C ARG A 884 -45.73 13.87 -12.89
N TYR A 885 -45.56 12.62 -12.43
CA TYR A 885 -46.21 11.98 -11.28
C TYR A 885 -45.44 10.70 -10.87
#